data_AF-F2TPY4-F1
#
_entry.id   AF-F2TPY4-F1
#
_cell.length_a   1.000
_cell.length_b   1.000
_cell.length_c   1.000
_cell.angle_alpha   90.00
_cell.angle_beta   90.00
_cell.angle_gamma   90.00
#
_symmetry.space_group_name_H-M   'P 1'
#
loop_
_entity.id
_entity.type
_entity.pdbx_description
1 polymer ?
#
loop_
_entity_poly.entity_id
_entity_poly.type
_entity_poly.pdbx_seq_one_letter_code
_entity_poly.pdbx_strand_id
1 'polypeptide(L)'
;MSIISEQVRRLDAQIDRIQLHISESAQKSTAAAAEKPSDVHDETLATTQQTITALTAIARALSTGSPSRPLLPRSHLLQLLHRSAAPSLQTTAAGLEDGYITDLQWIIAAKATVQTLGMVMRALLQDSMPLNDGIWYWDEVLSSHFYTGLYTMQMLPVRLWHQAQDVFHTLRRRRLQALDKDLGVSSGSLSGRWSNFYNLVHQSIKERSPVQAQMMRILSPFALSRSQVRSKRKHLKNIREINACAIGLLVEEGLIFEMEDEEEAGYASNGYVDNLGDWKDVVRRTVVLLRVVLENVGGGDGKVAVFEDTVFAGVEHRVPAVEHPSHIFQQLIHVLEESLPSQRTSTEALIKKYGYPSKIIRYWIPASALCFSLGTILNTLTNRRAEIWTWISELGSTMVDFWANWVIDPLRRLIGTIRHDETSEVAIMSKGSLEADRASLERMVVDFAKDVSDHKSWTQSDIDLLRSKVKEGDLTPVLKAYERDLRKPFVGTVRGDLIRALLIQIQKTKVDVEIAIGGIDALLKSQELVFGFVGLTPGILVSYAALRWVSGAFGNRAGLRRGKKQEEMTRALSAVDRVLTSSCTTHDGILSYKDHGLLICETDILTQRAQNLLPGATYHEFREDIHELLNVRVGVARQLRILERVRWAYAKWNR
;
A
#
# COMPACT_ATOMS: atom_id res chain seq x y z
N MET A 1 -6.56 -9.27 -10.57
CA MET A 1 -7.91 -9.87 -10.41
C MET A 1 -8.92 -9.40 -11.48
N SER A 2 -8.68 -8.32 -12.23
CA SER A 2 -9.64 -7.82 -13.24
C SER A 2 -9.46 -8.41 -14.64
N ILE A 3 -8.30 -9.00 -14.94
CA ILE A 3 -7.96 -9.50 -16.29
C ILE A 3 -8.73 -10.79 -16.60
N ILE A 4 -8.71 -11.77 -15.69
CA ILE A 4 -9.48 -13.02 -15.84
C ILE A 4 -10.98 -12.75 -15.94
N SER A 5 -11.50 -11.85 -15.10
CA SER A 5 -12.91 -11.46 -15.15
C SER A 5 -13.33 -10.87 -16.50
N GLU A 6 -12.40 -10.18 -17.17
CA GLU A 6 -12.64 -9.60 -18.48
C GLU A 6 -12.65 -10.67 -19.57
N GLN A 7 -11.67 -11.58 -19.53
CA GLN A 7 -11.60 -12.71 -20.46
C GLN A 7 -12.82 -13.61 -20.34
N VAL A 8 -13.23 -13.95 -19.11
CA VAL A 8 -14.45 -14.73 -18.85
C VAL A 8 -15.69 -14.03 -19.41
N ARG A 9 -15.78 -12.70 -19.26
CA ARG A 9 -16.88 -11.91 -19.81
C ARG A 9 -16.88 -11.87 -21.34
N ARG A 10 -15.71 -11.73 -21.96
CA ARG A 10 -15.55 -11.76 -23.42
C ARG A 10 -15.98 -13.13 -23.97
N LEU A 11 -15.54 -14.22 -23.35
CA LEU A 11 -15.89 -15.58 -23.74
C LEU A 11 -17.38 -15.88 -23.52
N ASP A 12 -17.96 -15.43 -22.42
CA ASP A 12 -19.41 -15.56 -22.15
C ASP A 12 -20.24 -14.80 -23.20
N ALA A 13 -19.81 -13.57 -23.56
CA ALA A 13 -20.47 -12.80 -24.62
C ALA A 13 -20.36 -13.47 -26.02
N GLN A 14 -19.25 -14.13 -26.32
CA GLN A 14 -19.11 -14.92 -27.55
C GLN A 14 -20.04 -16.14 -27.55
N ILE A 15 -20.17 -16.85 -26.42
CA ILE A 15 -21.11 -17.96 -26.30
C ILE A 15 -22.56 -17.48 -26.39
N ASP A 16 -22.88 -16.29 -25.85
CA ASP A 16 -24.21 -15.68 -26.00
C ASP A 16 -24.53 -15.37 -27.47
N ARG A 17 -23.55 -14.92 -28.27
CA ARG A 17 -23.71 -14.77 -29.73
C ARG A 17 -23.99 -16.10 -30.43
N ILE A 18 -23.25 -17.16 -30.07
CA ILE A 18 -23.50 -18.51 -30.60
C ILE A 18 -24.90 -19.01 -30.22
N GLN A 19 -25.34 -18.75 -28.99
CA GLN A 19 -26.69 -19.08 -28.52
C GLN A 19 -27.77 -18.34 -29.33
N LEU A 20 -27.54 -17.06 -29.67
CA LEU A 20 -28.46 -16.29 -30.53
C LEU A 20 -28.55 -16.90 -31.93
N HIS A 21 -27.42 -17.21 -32.58
CA HIS A 21 -27.41 -17.84 -33.91
C HIS A 21 -28.13 -19.19 -33.93
N ILE A 22 -27.94 -20.04 -32.91
CA ILE A 22 -28.63 -21.33 -32.78
C ILE A 22 -30.14 -21.13 -32.61
N SER A 23 -30.56 -20.12 -31.86
CA SER A 23 -31.98 -19.79 -31.68
C SER A 23 -32.64 -19.26 -32.96
N GLU A 24 -31.93 -18.44 -33.74
CA GLU A 24 -32.39 -17.95 -35.04
C GLU A 24 -32.48 -19.07 -36.08
N SER A 25 -31.53 -20.01 -36.10
CA SER A 25 -31.61 -21.19 -36.96
C SER A 25 -32.78 -22.08 -36.58
N ALA A 26 -33.05 -22.28 -35.29
CA ALA A 26 -34.20 -23.07 -34.82
C ALA A 26 -35.55 -22.43 -35.18
N GLN A 27 -35.65 -21.10 -35.14
CA GLN A 27 -36.85 -20.36 -35.56
C GLN A 27 -37.09 -20.43 -37.08
N LYS A 28 -36.02 -20.35 -37.90
CA LYS A 28 -36.13 -20.51 -39.36
C LYS A 28 -36.58 -21.93 -39.74
N SER A 29 -36.09 -22.95 -39.03
CA SER A 29 -36.46 -24.36 -39.24
C SER A 29 -37.92 -24.66 -38.85
N THR A 30 -38.41 -24.08 -37.75
CA THR A 30 -39.80 -24.27 -37.31
C THR A 30 -40.81 -23.54 -38.20
N ALA A 31 -40.44 -22.38 -38.75
CA ALA A 31 -41.25 -21.69 -39.77
C ALA A 31 -41.38 -22.49 -41.08
N ALA A 32 -40.35 -23.26 -41.46
CA ALA A 32 -40.37 -24.13 -42.63
C ALA A 32 -41.12 -25.47 -42.39
N ALA A 33 -41.22 -25.93 -41.14
CA ALA A 33 -41.88 -27.19 -40.78
C ALA A 33 -43.40 -27.05 -40.53
N ALA A 34 -43.93 -25.82 -40.43
CA ALA A 34 -45.34 -25.54 -40.19
C ALA A 34 -46.30 -25.91 -41.35
N GLU A 35 -45.81 -26.51 -42.43
CA GLU A 35 -46.61 -26.94 -43.60
C GLU A 35 -47.13 -28.40 -43.53
N LYS A 36 -46.87 -29.17 -42.47
CA LYS A 36 -47.44 -30.54 -42.32
C LYS A 36 -48.19 -30.74 -41.01
N PRO A 37 -49.47 -31.17 -41.03
CA PRO A 37 -50.22 -31.49 -39.84
C PRO A 37 -50.01 -32.96 -39.43
N SER A 38 -49.71 -33.21 -38.16
CA SER A 38 -49.86 -34.55 -37.56
C SER A 38 -50.27 -34.43 -36.08
N ASP A 39 -51.45 -34.95 -35.77
CA ASP A 39 -52.16 -34.88 -34.49
C ASP A 39 -51.74 -36.00 -33.52
N VAL A 40 -50.59 -35.94 -32.83
CA VAL A 40 -50.32 -36.75 -31.60
C VAL A 40 -49.25 -36.11 -30.67
N HIS A 41 -49.20 -34.79 -30.45
CA HIS A 41 -48.02 -34.13 -29.84
C HIS A 41 -48.20 -33.38 -28.50
N ASP A 42 -49.39 -33.27 -27.91
CA ASP A 42 -49.60 -32.32 -26.79
C ASP A 42 -48.88 -32.65 -25.46
N GLU A 43 -48.80 -33.92 -25.03
CA GLU A 43 -48.10 -34.26 -23.76
C GLU A 43 -46.57 -34.23 -23.90
N THR A 44 -46.04 -34.62 -25.06
CA THR A 44 -44.61 -34.59 -25.36
C THR A 44 -44.10 -33.17 -25.56
N LEU A 45 -44.90 -32.28 -26.16
CA LEU A 45 -44.57 -30.87 -26.33
C LEU A 45 -44.52 -30.11 -24.99
N ALA A 46 -45.43 -30.41 -24.06
CA ALA A 46 -45.43 -29.79 -22.74
C ALA A 46 -44.18 -30.18 -21.92
N THR A 47 -43.74 -31.43 -22.02
CA THR A 47 -42.54 -31.92 -21.34
C THR A 47 -41.25 -31.45 -22.00
N THR A 48 -41.18 -31.33 -23.33
CA THR A 48 -40.03 -30.70 -24.03
C THR A 48 -39.94 -29.20 -23.75
N GLN A 49 -41.06 -28.48 -23.67
CA GLN A 49 -41.05 -27.06 -23.26
C GLN A 49 -40.58 -26.87 -21.81
N GLN A 50 -40.96 -27.76 -20.88
CA GLN A 50 -40.48 -27.72 -19.49
C GLN A 50 -38.97 -28.01 -19.39
N THR A 51 -38.43 -28.93 -20.19
CA THR A 51 -36.99 -29.20 -20.21
C THR A 51 -36.20 -28.05 -20.85
N ILE A 52 -36.69 -27.46 -21.94
CA ILE A 52 -36.08 -26.30 -22.59
C ILE A 52 -36.09 -25.07 -21.65
N THR A 53 -37.19 -24.82 -20.93
CA THR A 53 -37.26 -23.72 -19.95
C THR A 53 -36.32 -23.96 -18.75
N ALA A 54 -36.19 -25.20 -18.29
CA ALA A 54 -35.24 -25.55 -17.23
C ALA A 54 -33.78 -25.39 -17.69
N LEU A 55 -33.42 -25.86 -18.89
CA LEU A 55 -32.07 -25.75 -19.45
C LEU A 55 -31.70 -24.31 -19.78
N THR A 56 -32.62 -23.51 -20.34
CA THR A 56 -32.40 -22.07 -20.56
C THR A 56 -32.26 -21.29 -19.25
N ALA A 57 -32.98 -21.68 -18.18
CA ALA A 57 -32.80 -21.11 -16.85
C ALA A 57 -31.41 -21.45 -16.27
N ILE A 58 -30.92 -22.67 -16.47
CA ILE A 58 -29.56 -23.09 -16.06
C ILE A 58 -28.50 -22.33 -16.87
N ALA A 59 -28.66 -22.21 -18.19
CA ALA A 59 -27.75 -21.45 -19.04
C ALA A 59 -27.68 -19.97 -18.62
N ARG A 60 -28.81 -19.34 -18.28
CA ARG A 60 -28.85 -17.97 -17.74
C ARG A 60 -28.21 -17.86 -16.36
N ALA A 61 -28.34 -18.87 -15.50
CA ALA A 61 -27.71 -18.90 -14.19
C ALA A 61 -26.18 -19.09 -14.26
N LEU A 62 -25.67 -19.68 -15.35
CA LEU A 62 -24.24 -19.84 -15.64
C LEU A 62 -23.62 -18.62 -16.31
N SER A 63 -24.42 -17.79 -16.99
CA SER A 63 -23.99 -16.51 -17.57
C SER A 63 -23.62 -15.47 -16.52
N THR A 64 -22.70 -14.58 -16.88
CA THR A 64 -22.09 -13.57 -16.01
C THR A 64 -23.03 -12.39 -15.69
N GLY A 65 -24.01 -12.62 -14.82
CA GLY A 65 -25.05 -11.61 -14.51
C GLY A 65 -24.62 -10.36 -13.72
N SER A 66 -23.37 -10.26 -13.22
CA SER A 66 -22.94 -9.09 -12.42
C SER A 66 -21.56 -8.55 -12.82
N PRO A 67 -21.44 -7.24 -13.13
CA PRO A 67 -20.15 -6.61 -13.50
C PRO A 67 -19.14 -6.61 -12.34
N SER A 68 -19.58 -6.84 -11.11
CA SER A 68 -18.74 -6.82 -9.91
C SER A 68 -18.15 -8.19 -9.53
N ARG A 69 -18.78 -9.29 -9.96
CA ARG A 69 -18.40 -10.68 -9.64
C ARG A 69 -18.76 -11.62 -10.79
N PRO A 70 -17.93 -11.68 -11.85
CA PRO A 70 -18.24 -12.50 -13.02
C PRO A 70 -17.97 -14.00 -12.81
N LEU A 71 -17.21 -14.38 -11.78
CA LEU A 71 -16.95 -15.78 -11.44
C LEU A 71 -17.95 -16.29 -10.41
N LEU A 72 -18.66 -17.37 -10.75
CA LEU A 72 -19.56 -18.06 -9.83
C LEU A 72 -18.77 -18.80 -8.73
N PRO A 73 -19.28 -18.85 -7.48
CA PRO A 73 -18.64 -19.62 -6.43
C PRO A 73 -18.69 -21.12 -6.76
N ARG A 74 -17.60 -21.84 -6.45
CA ARG A 74 -17.42 -23.28 -6.75
C ARG A 74 -18.63 -24.14 -6.34
N SER A 75 -19.22 -23.89 -5.18
CA SER A 75 -20.39 -24.63 -4.69
C SER A 75 -21.63 -24.45 -5.58
N HIS A 76 -21.87 -23.23 -6.06
CA HIS A 76 -23.00 -22.93 -6.93
C HIS A 76 -22.80 -23.50 -8.33
N LEU A 77 -21.57 -23.45 -8.86
CA LEU A 77 -21.24 -24.09 -10.14
C LEU A 77 -21.43 -25.61 -10.06
N LEU A 78 -20.93 -26.26 -9.00
CA LEU A 78 -21.14 -27.70 -8.79
C LEU A 78 -22.62 -28.07 -8.67
N GLN A 79 -23.45 -27.26 -8.00
CA GLN A 79 -24.89 -27.51 -7.92
C GLN A 79 -25.57 -27.43 -9.30
N LEU A 80 -25.19 -26.47 -10.13
CA LEU A 80 -25.72 -26.32 -11.49
C LEU A 80 -25.26 -27.45 -12.42
N LEU A 81 -24.01 -27.89 -12.31
CA LEU A 81 -23.49 -29.05 -13.06
C LEU A 81 -24.14 -30.38 -12.67
N HIS A 82 -24.34 -30.63 -11.38
CA HIS A 82 -25.08 -31.81 -10.93
C HIS A 82 -26.53 -31.80 -11.42
N ARG A 83 -27.16 -30.61 -11.49
CA ARG A 83 -28.51 -30.44 -12.02
C ARG A 83 -28.58 -30.66 -13.53
N SER A 84 -27.57 -30.24 -14.30
CA SER A 84 -27.51 -30.48 -15.75
C SER A 84 -27.09 -31.91 -16.10
N ALA A 85 -26.37 -32.60 -15.22
CA ALA A 85 -25.98 -34.00 -15.37
C ALA A 85 -27.08 -35.00 -14.93
N ALA A 86 -28.23 -34.53 -14.43
CA ALA A 86 -29.30 -35.40 -13.95
C ALA A 86 -29.95 -36.20 -15.10
N PRO A 87 -30.21 -37.51 -14.92
CA PRO A 87 -30.70 -38.40 -15.97
C PRO A 87 -32.10 -38.02 -16.50
N SER A 88 -32.90 -37.29 -15.71
CA SER A 88 -34.23 -36.80 -16.12
C SER A 88 -34.18 -35.73 -17.22
N LEU A 89 -33.05 -35.03 -17.41
CA LEU A 89 -32.84 -34.02 -18.46
C LEU A 89 -32.11 -34.56 -19.70
N GLN A 90 -31.61 -35.80 -19.63
CA GLN A 90 -30.89 -36.49 -20.72
C GLN A 90 -31.80 -37.44 -21.50
N THR A 91 -32.95 -37.80 -20.96
CA THR A 91 -33.82 -38.86 -21.51
C THR A 91 -35.14 -38.23 -21.94
N THR A 92 -35.24 -37.71 -23.16
CA THR A 92 -36.55 -37.39 -23.76
C THR A 92 -36.50 -37.50 -25.29
N ALA A 93 -37.00 -38.65 -25.77
CA ALA A 93 -37.63 -39.01 -27.04
C ALA A 93 -37.22 -38.34 -28.37
N ALA A 94 -37.00 -39.21 -29.37
CA ALA A 94 -36.60 -38.95 -30.76
C ALA A 94 -37.44 -37.91 -31.54
N GLY A 95 -36.78 -36.91 -32.13
CA GLY A 95 -37.36 -35.94 -33.06
C GLY A 95 -36.40 -34.78 -33.42
N LEU A 96 -36.80 -33.89 -34.34
CA LEU A 96 -36.03 -32.68 -34.72
C LEU A 96 -35.73 -31.72 -33.54
N GLU A 97 -36.50 -31.80 -32.46
CA GLU A 97 -36.28 -31.06 -31.20
C GLU A 97 -35.07 -31.61 -30.40
N ASP A 98 -34.60 -32.83 -30.67
CA ASP A 98 -33.44 -33.48 -30.04
C ASP A 98 -32.13 -32.76 -30.37
N GLY A 99 -32.02 -32.25 -31.61
CA GLY A 99 -30.85 -31.45 -32.04
C GLY A 99 -30.72 -30.15 -31.25
N TYR A 100 -31.84 -29.44 -31.04
CA TYR A 100 -31.85 -28.18 -30.29
C TYR A 100 -31.60 -28.39 -28.78
N ILE A 101 -32.15 -29.45 -28.18
CA ILE A 101 -31.88 -29.81 -26.78
C ILE A 101 -30.40 -30.17 -26.60
N THR A 102 -29.84 -30.95 -27.53
CA THR A 102 -28.41 -31.31 -27.52
C THR A 102 -27.53 -30.08 -27.67
N ASP A 103 -27.86 -29.16 -28.58
CA ASP A 103 -27.15 -27.88 -28.74
C ASP A 103 -27.23 -27.01 -27.48
N LEU A 104 -28.39 -26.98 -26.82
CA LEU A 104 -28.55 -26.26 -25.55
C LEU A 104 -27.72 -26.87 -24.42
N GLN A 105 -27.57 -28.20 -24.37
CA GLN A 105 -26.67 -28.89 -23.45
C GLN A 105 -25.19 -28.55 -23.74
N TRP A 106 -24.80 -28.44 -25.03
CA TRP A 106 -23.46 -27.99 -25.42
C TRP A 106 -23.20 -26.54 -25.03
N ILE A 107 -24.20 -25.64 -25.12
CA ILE A 107 -24.08 -24.26 -24.65
C ILE A 107 -23.88 -24.22 -23.13
N ILE A 108 -24.62 -25.02 -22.36
CA ILE A 108 -24.44 -25.14 -20.91
C ILE A 108 -23.03 -25.68 -20.59
N ALA A 109 -22.55 -26.68 -21.34
CA ALA A 109 -21.19 -27.21 -21.20
C ALA A 109 -20.14 -26.14 -21.53
N ALA A 110 -20.33 -25.34 -22.57
CA ALA A 110 -19.44 -24.24 -22.94
C ALA A 110 -19.39 -23.16 -21.84
N LYS A 111 -20.55 -22.71 -21.33
CA LYS A 111 -20.63 -21.72 -20.24
C LYS A 111 -20.00 -22.25 -18.95
N ALA A 112 -20.25 -23.51 -18.60
CA ALA A 112 -19.58 -24.15 -17.47
C ALA A 112 -18.06 -24.25 -17.68
N THR A 113 -17.61 -24.56 -18.90
CA THR A 113 -16.18 -24.61 -19.24
C THR A 113 -15.51 -23.23 -19.10
N VAL A 114 -16.16 -22.15 -19.55
CA VAL A 114 -15.66 -20.77 -19.34
C VAL A 114 -15.51 -20.44 -17.85
N GLN A 115 -16.53 -20.77 -17.06
CA GLN A 115 -16.53 -20.52 -15.61
C GLN A 115 -15.46 -21.35 -14.88
N THR A 116 -15.28 -22.61 -15.26
CA THR A 116 -14.23 -23.48 -14.70
C THR A 116 -12.83 -23.04 -15.11
N LEU A 117 -12.62 -22.67 -16.37
CA LEU A 117 -11.38 -22.06 -16.88
C LEU A 117 -11.01 -20.82 -16.07
N GLY A 118 -11.95 -19.89 -15.90
CA GLY A 118 -11.74 -18.68 -15.11
C GLY A 118 -11.41 -18.98 -13.63
N MET A 119 -12.02 -19.99 -13.02
CA MET A 119 -11.67 -20.42 -11.66
C MET A 119 -10.29 -21.06 -11.57
N VAL A 120 -9.91 -21.90 -12.53
CA VAL A 120 -8.59 -22.55 -12.60
C VAL A 120 -7.49 -21.51 -12.79
N MET A 121 -7.64 -20.62 -13.76
CA MET A 121 -6.70 -19.51 -13.99
C MET A 121 -6.56 -18.65 -12.74
N ARG A 122 -7.67 -18.37 -12.04
CA ARG A 122 -7.64 -17.60 -10.80
C ARG A 122 -6.89 -18.32 -9.70
N ALA A 123 -7.06 -19.63 -9.55
CA ALA A 123 -6.32 -20.42 -8.57
C ALA A 123 -4.82 -20.41 -8.89
N LEU A 124 -4.43 -20.67 -10.14
CA LEU A 124 -3.03 -20.65 -10.57
C LEU A 124 -2.37 -19.27 -10.41
N LEU A 125 -3.07 -18.18 -10.73
CA LEU A 125 -2.57 -16.81 -10.50
C LEU A 125 -2.45 -16.50 -9.01
N GLN A 126 -3.39 -16.93 -8.17
CA GLN A 126 -3.30 -16.73 -6.73
C GLN A 126 -2.09 -17.46 -6.12
N ASP A 127 -1.78 -18.66 -6.61
CA ASP A 127 -0.61 -19.44 -6.20
C ASP A 127 0.71 -18.79 -6.67
N SER A 128 0.69 -18.00 -7.76
CA SER A 128 1.88 -17.33 -8.29
C SER A 128 2.46 -16.25 -7.35
N MET A 129 1.61 -15.60 -6.55
CA MET A 129 2.02 -14.54 -5.62
C MET A 129 2.94 -15.05 -4.49
N PRO A 130 2.56 -16.07 -3.69
CA PRO A 130 3.45 -16.61 -2.65
C PRO A 130 4.72 -17.26 -3.24
N LEU A 131 4.67 -17.78 -4.47
CA LEU A 131 5.85 -18.26 -5.20
C LEU A 131 6.80 -17.11 -5.52
N ASN A 132 6.30 -16.00 -6.05
CA ASN A 132 7.11 -14.82 -6.36
C ASN A 132 7.75 -14.25 -5.09
N ASP A 133 6.95 -14.08 -4.05
CA ASP A 133 7.38 -13.66 -2.72
C ASP A 133 8.52 -14.56 -2.20
N GLY A 134 8.42 -15.89 -2.35
CA GLY A 134 9.48 -16.82 -1.96
C GLY A 134 10.77 -16.67 -2.79
N ILE A 135 10.66 -16.43 -4.10
CA ILE A 135 11.82 -16.18 -4.98
C ILE A 135 12.52 -14.90 -4.57
N TRP A 136 11.76 -13.83 -4.33
CA TRP A 136 12.30 -12.53 -3.89
C TRP A 136 13.07 -12.64 -2.60
N TYR A 137 12.53 -13.37 -1.61
CA TYR A 137 13.22 -13.59 -0.36
C TYR A 137 14.58 -14.28 -0.55
N TRP A 138 14.62 -15.33 -1.38
CA TRP A 138 15.88 -16.02 -1.65
C TRP A 138 16.84 -15.16 -2.45
N ASP A 139 16.35 -14.29 -3.33
CA ASP A 139 17.18 -13.31 -4.03
C ASP A 139 17.77 -12.25 -3.10
N GLU A 140 16.99 -11.75 -2.15
CA GLU A 140 17.48 -10.85 -1.11
C GLU A 140 18.55 -11.53 -0.25
N VAL A 141 18.33 -12.79 0.18
CA VAL A 141 19.32 -13.57 0.93
C VAL A 141 20.61 -13.79 0.12
N LEU A 142 20.51 -14.04 -1.19
CA LEU A 142 21.66 -14.26 -2.06
C LEU A 142 22.38 -12.98 -2.48
N SER A 143 21.70 -11.82 -2.43
CA SER A 143 22.22 -10.52 -2.85
C SER A 143 23.32 -9.99 -1.93
N SER A 144 23.24 -10.29 -0.63
CA SER A 144 24.20 -9.81 0.37
C SER A 144 24.81 -10.94 1.19
N HIS A 145 26.12 -10.86 1.40
CA HIS A 145 26.83 -11.76 2.29
C HIS A 145 26.34 -11.66 3.74
N PHE A 146 25.85 -10.49 4.18
CA PHE A 146 25.28 -10.31 5.52
C PHE A 146 23.99 -11.10 5.69
N TYR A 147 23.06 -11.03 4.72
CA TYR A 147 21.80 -11.79 4.79
C TYR A 147 22.02 -13.30 4.66
N THR A 148 22.97 -13.73 3.83
CA THR A 148 23.38 -15.14 3.79
C THR A 148 23.97 -15.57 5.15
N GLY A 149 24.81 -14.74 5.77
CA GLY A 149 25.36 -14.98 7.12
C GLY A 149 24.27 -15.08 8.18
N LEU A 150 23.33 -14.13 8.21
CA LEU A 150 22.16 -14.15 9.09
C LEU A 150 21.34 -15.42 8.90
N TYR A 151 21.07 -15.82 7.65
CA TYR A 151 20.35 -17.06 7.34
C TYR A 151 21.11 -18.30 7.82
N THR A 152 22.45 -18.33 7.67
CA THR A 152 23.26 -19.44 8.19
C THR A 152 23.10 -19.55 9.71
N MET A 153 23.16 -18.42 10.41
CA MET A 153 22.94 -18.36 11.86
C MET A 153 21.54 -18.82 12.23
N GLN A 154 20.51 -18.31 11.53
CA GLN A 154 19.12 -18.70 11.76
C GLN A 154 18.88 -20.21 11.63
N MET A 155 19.56 -20.87 10.69
CA MET A 155 19.43 -22.31 10.46
C MET A 155 20.36 -23.18 11.33
N LEU A 156 21.25 -22.60 12.14
CA LEU A 156 22.16 -23.35 13.01
C LEU A 156 21.44 -24.32 13.95
N PRO A 157 20.35 -23.94 14.67
CA PRO A 157 19.69 -24.84 15.61
C PRO A 157 19.12 -26.08 14.90
N VAL A 158 18.51 -25.86 13.72
CA VAL A 158 17.94 -26.95 12.92
C VAL A 158 19.05 -27.89 12.43
N ARG A 159 20.19 -27.34 11.98
CA ARG A 159 21.34 -28.15 11.53
C ARG A 159 21.95 -28.96 12.67
N LEU A 160 22.12 -28.34 13.85
CA LEU A 160 22.62 -29.03 15.04
C LEU A 160 21.65 -30.12 15.50
N TRP A 161 20.34 -29.90 15.39
CA TRP A 161 19.33 -30.90 15.70
C TRP A 161 19.40 -32.11 14.77
N HIS A 162 19.52 -31.90 13.45
CA HIS A 162 19.69 -33.01 12.50
C HIS A 162 20.99 -33.78 12.76
N GLN A 163 22.09 -33.08 13.04
CA GLN A 163 23.36 -33.72 13.42
C GLN A 163 23.21 -34.51 14.72
N ALA A 164 22.51 -33.97 15.73
CA ALA A 164 22.24 -34.65 16.98
C ALA A 164 21.36 -35.88 16.79
N GLN A 165 20.37 -35.82 15.89
CA GLN A 165 19.55 -36.97 15.50
C GLN A 165 20.37 -38.05 14.79
N ASP A 166 21.24 -37.69 13.84
CA ASP A 166 22.12 -38.63 13.16
C ASP A 166 23.07 -39.32 14.14
N VAL A 167 23.64 -38.54 15.07
CA VAL A 167 24.46 -39.06 16.18
C VAL A 167 23.61 -39.97 17.07
N PHE A 168 22.39 -39.58 17.43
CA PHE A 168 21.50 -40.39 18.25
C PHE A 168 21.09 -41.71 17.58
N HIS A 169 20.76 -41.69 16.28
CA HIS A 169 20.40 -42.88 15.52
C HIS A 169 21.59 -43.83 15.36
N THR A 170 22.78 -43.30 15.12
CA THR A 170 24.01 -44.11 15.03
C THR A 170 24.39 -44.70 16.38
N LEU A 171 24.25 -43.93 17.46
CA LEU A 171 24.41 -44.43 18.83
C LEU A 171 23.36 -45.47 19.18
N ARG A 172 22.10 -45.31 18.76
CA ARG A 172 21.03 -46.30 18.98
C ARG A 172 21.31 -47.60 18.23
N ARG A 173 21.78 -47.52 16.98
CA ARG A 173 22.21 -48.70 16.20
C ARG A 173 23.41 -49.40 16.84
N ARG A 174 24.44 -48.64 17.25
CA ARG A 174 25.62 -49.19 17.95
C ARG A 174 25.26 -49.77 19.31
N ARG A 175 24.34 -49.15 20.05
CA ARG A 175 23.85 -49.67 21.34
C ARG A 175 23.04 -50.94 21.17
N LEU A 176 22.22 -51.06 20.13
CA LEU A 176 21.50 -52.31 19.82
C LEU A 176 22.47 -53.43 19.42
N GLN A 177 23.50 -53.11 18.61
CA GLN A 177 24.56 -54.07 18.26
C GLN A 177 25.44 -54.46 19.46
N ALA A 178 25.69 -53.54 20.39
CA ALA A 178 26.40 -53.82 21.63
C ALA A 178 25.54 -54.66 22.59
N LEU A 179 24.23 -54.39 22.68
CA LEU A 179 23.29 -55.18 23.49
C LEU A 179 23.20 -56.64 23.01
N ASP A 180 23.32 -56.86 21.70
CA ASP A 180 23.33 -58.19 21.06
C ASP A 180 24.65 -58.95 21.32
N LYS A 181 25.74 -58.22 21.57
CA LYS A 181 27.05 -58.78 21.96
C LYS A 181 27.22 -58.99 23.46
N ASP A 182 26.52 -58.20 24.30
CA ASP A 182 26.62 -58.18 25.76
C ASP A 182 25.46 -58.91 26.46
N LEU A 183 24.98 -60.04 25.92
CA LEU A 183 24.10 -60.98 26.63
C LEU A 183 24.75 -61.62 27.90
N GLY A 184 25.82 -61.05 28.44
CA GLY A 184 26.59 -61.64 29.51
C GLY A 184 27.41 -60.69 30.38
N VAL A 185 27.02 -59.43 30.64
CA VAL A 185 27.56 -58.70 31.81
C VAL A 185 26.52 -57.75 32.42
N SER A 186 25.96 -58.14 33.56
CA SER A 186 25.28 -57.23 34.48
C SER A 186 26.33 -56.42 35.26
N SER A 187 26.35 -55.10 35.13
CA SER A 187 27.03 -54.23 36.11
C SER A 187 26.36 -52.87 36.27
N GLY A 188 26.29 -52.46 37.54
CA GLY A 188 25.53 -51.32 38.03
C GLY A 188 26.31 -50.02 38.11
N SER A 189 25.59 -49.00 38.58
CA SER A 189 25.90 -47.57 38.69
C SER A 189 25.60 -46.72 37.44
N LEU A 190 24.74 -45.71 37.64
CA LEU A 190 24.35 -44.74 36.62
C LEU A 190 25.54 -43.92 36.15
N SER A 191 26.51 -43.61 37.02
CA SER A 191 27.69 -42.81 36.69
C SER A 191 28.64 -43.53 35.71
N GLY A 192 28.81 -44.85 35.85
CA GLY A 192 29.58 -45.66 34.89
C GLY A 192 28.93 -45.70 33.51
N ARG A 193 27.59 -45.76 33.46
CA ARG A 193 26.81 -45.69 32.21
C ARG A 193 26.94 -44.32 31.53
N TRP A 194 26.97 -43.24 32.30
CA TRP A 194 27.19 -41.88 31.77
C TRP A 194 28.63 -41.69 31.27
N SER A 195 29.64 -42.17 31.99
CA SER A 195 31.04 -42.11 31.54
C SER A 195 31.25 -42.90 30.24
N ASN A 196 30.70 -44.11 30.15
CA ASN A 196 30.74 -44.92 28.94
C ASN A 196 29.97 -44.26 27.79
N PHE A 197 28.84 -43.61 28.08
CA PHE A 197 28.10 -42.82 27.10
C PHE A 197 28.92 -41.61 26.59
N TYR A 198 29.54 -40.84 27.47
CA TYR A 198 30.42 -39.73 27.07
C TYR A 198 31.60 -40.21 26.25
N ASN A 199 32.23 -41.34 26.63
CA ASN A 199 33.33 -41.93 25.87
C ASN A 199 32.89 -42.43 24.49
N LEU A 200 31.72 -43.06 24.38
CA LEU A 200 31.12 -43.50 23.10
C LEU A 200 30.73 -42.31 22.21
N VAL A 201 30.14 -41.26 22.78
CA VAL A 201 29.82 -40.01 22.07
C VAL A 201 31.11 -39.35 21.58
N HIS A 202 32.11 -39.22 22.46
CA HIS A 202 33.39 -38.61 22.14
C HIS A 202 34.15 -39.40 21.06
N GLN A 203 34.18 -40.74 21.14
CA GLN A 203 34.77 -41.60 20.10
C GLN A 203 33.99 -41.52 18.78
N SER A 204 32.66 -41.50 18.81
CA SER A 204 31.84 -41.38 17.58
C SER A 204 32.00 -40.02 16.88
N ILE A 205 32.18 -38.95 17.66
CA ILE A 205 32.50 -37.61 17.13
C ILE A 205 33.91 -37.60 16.53
N LYS A 206 34.90 -38.21 17.20
CA LYS A 206 36.29 -38.28 16.74
C LYS A 206 36.45 -39.12 15.46
N GLU A 207 35.76 -40.26 15.36
CA GLU A 207 35.79 -41.17 14.19
C GLU A 207 35.06 -40.61 12.95
N ARG A 208 33.99 -39.82 13.12
CA ARG A 208 33.33 -39.12 12.01
C ARG A 208 34.01 -37.81 11.63
N SER A 209 34.84 -37.25 12.52
CA SER A 209 35.52 -35.98 12.28
C SER A 209 36.45 -35.94 11.06
N PRO A 210 37.23 -36.97 10.63
CA PRO A 210 38.10 -36.80 9.47
C PRO A 210 37.30 -36.63 8.17
N VAL A 211 36.27 -37.45 7.91
CA VAL A 211 35.49 -37.37 6.65
C VAL A 211 34.52 -36.19 6.67
N GLN A 212 33.82 -35.95 7.79
CA GLN A 212 32.86 -34.85 7.91
C GLN A 212 33.57 -33.50 8.10
N ALA A 213 34.69 -33.41 8.82
CA ALA A 213 35.47 -32.17 8.92
C ALA A 213 36.23 -31.88 7.63
N GLN A 214 36.59 -32.89 6.83
CA GLN A 214 37.12 -32.68 5.48
C GLN A 214 36.02 -32.19 4.51
N MET A 215 34.79 -32.70 4.63
CA MET A 215 33.63 -32.17 3.91
C MET A 215 33.23 -30.74 4.39
N MET A 216 33.30 -30.44 5.69
CA MET A 216 33.07 -29.09 6.25
C MET A 216 34.23 -28.10 5.96
N ARG A 217 35.47 -28.59 5.78
CA ARG A 217 36.61 -27.75 5.36
C ARG A 217 36.58 -27.44 3.87
N ILE A 218 36.14 -28.39 3.03
CA ILE A 218 36.05 -28.20 1.56
C ILE A 218 34.79 -27.40 1.17
N LEU A 219 33.71 -27.49 1.95
CA LEU A 219 32.51 -26.66 1.80
C LEU A 219 32.23 -25.91 3.09
N SER A 220 32.61 -24.63 3.14
CA SER A 220 32.28 -23.77 4.27
C SER A 220 30.77 -23.83 4.56
N PRO A 221 30.32 -23.76 5.84
CA PRO A 221 28.89 -23.80 6.19
C PRO A 221 28.08 -22.70 5.49
N PHE A 222 28.78 -21.62 5.12
CA PHE A 222 28.32 -20.54 4.26
C PHE A 222 28.08 -21.01 2.82
N ALA A 223 29.06 -21.67 2.18
CA ALA A 223 28.91 -22.21 0.82
C ALA A 223 27.79 -23.26 0.73
N LEU A 224 27.64 -24.14 1.72
CA LEU A 224 26.54 -25.11 1.79
C LEU A 224 25.17 -24.42 1.92
N SER A 225 25.07 -23.38 2.75
CA SER A 225 23.82 -22.61 2.83
C SER A 225 23.49 -21.94 1.50
N ARG A 226 24.48 -21.38 0.80
CA ARG A 226 24.30 -20.69 -0.46
C ARG A 226 23.91 -21.66 -1.58
N SER A 227 24.48 -22.87 -1.62
CA SER A 227 24.06 -23.90 -2.57
C SER A 227 22.64 -24.42 -2.30
N GLN A 228 22.28 -24.61 -1.02
CA GLN A 228 20.92 -24.96 -0.61
C GLN A 228 19.91 -23.87 -1.01
N VAL A 229 20.22 -22.60 -0.74
CA VAL A 229 19.37 -21.46 -1.12
C VAL A 229 19.22 -21.37 -2.65
N ARG A 230 20.32 -21.53 -3.40
CA ARG A 230 20.27 -21.57 -4.87
C ARG A 230 19.40 -22.72 -5.39
N SER A 231 19.52 -23.90 -4.79
CA SER A 231 18.67 -25.05 -5.13
C SER A 231 17.20 -24.75 -4.86
N LYS A 232 16.85 -24.26 -3.66
CA LYS A 232 15.48 -23.88 -3.30
C LYS A 232 14.89 -22.83 -4.25
N ARG A 233 15.67 -21.78 -4.54
CA ARG A 233 15.29 -20.74 -5.52
C ARG A 233 15.04 -21.34 -6.90
N LYS A 234 15.92 -22.25 -7.37
CA LYS A 234 15.78 -22.90 -8.68
C LYS A 234 14.48 -23.72 -8.75
N HIS A 235 14.15 -24.47 -7.70
CA HIS A 235 12.89 -25.23 -7.65
C HIS A 235 11.66 -24.32 -7.63
N LEU A 236 11.68 -23.24 -6.84
CA LEU A 236 10.58 -22.25 -6.85
C LEU A 236 10.41 -21.62 -8.23
N LYS A 237 11.53 -21.27 -8.88
CA LYS A 237 11.51 -20.70 -10.22
C LYS A 237 10.94 -21.70 -11.23
N ASN A 238 11.31 -22.98 -11.13
CA ASN A 238 10.77 -24.03 -11.99
C ASN A 238 9.26 -24.19 -11.82
N ILE A 239 8.77 -24.28 -10.57
CA ILE A 239 7.34 -24.37 -10.27
C ILE A 239 6.59 -23.15 -10.81
N ARG A 240 7.15 -21.94 -10.64
CA ARG A 240 6.57 -20.71 -11.20
C ARG A 240 6.52 -20.74 -12.72
N GLU A 241 7.58 -21.20 -13.36
CA GLU A 241 7.66 -21.31 -14.81
C GLU A 241 6.67 -22.36 -15.37
N ILE A 242 6.46 -23.48 -14.67
CA ILE A 242 5.43 -24.49 -15.02
C ILE A 242 4.02 -23.91 -14.84
N ASN A 243 3.75 -23.24 -13.70
CA ASN A 243 2.46 -22.60 -13.47
C ASN A 243 2.17 -21.51 -14.50
N ALA A 244 3.19 -20.72 -14.87
CA ALA A 244 3.06 -19.73 -15.92
C ALA A 244 2.81 -20.39 -17.28
N CYS A 245 3.56 -21.43 -17.65
CA CYS A 245 3.31 -22.20 -18.88
C CYS A 245 1.87 -22.75 -18.93
N ALA A 246 1.38 -23.32 -17.83
CA ALA A 246 -0.02 -23.76 -17.72
C ALA A 246 -1.02 -22.61 -17.97
N ILE A 247 -0.78 -21.42 -17.41
CA ILE A 247 -1.65 -20.25 -17.64
C ILE A 247 -1.57 -19.79 -19.10
N GLY A 248 -0.39 -19.76 -19.70
CA GLY A 248 -0.21 -19.39 -21.10
C GLY A 248 -0.90 -20.36 -22.06
N LEU A 249 -0.72 -21.67 -21.86
CA LEU A 249 -1.43 -22.71 -22.60
C LEU A 249 -2.95 -22.58 -22.45
N LEU A 250 -3.45 -22.32 -21.23
CA LEU A 250 -4.89 -22.14 -21.00
C LEU A 250 -5.47 -20.86 -21.63
N VAL A 251 -4.65 -19.84 -21.88
CA VAL A 251 -5.11 -18.58 -22.50
C VAL A 251 -5.00 -18.63 -24.01
N GLU A 252 -3.94 -19.24 -24.54
CA GLU A 252 -3.69 -19.34 -25.98
C GLU A 252 -4.44 -20.52 -26.60
N GLU A 253 -4.57 -21.66 -25.94
CA GLU A 253 -5.32 -22.81 -26.47
C GLU A 253 -6.75 -22.92 -25.89
N GLY A 254 -7.08 -22.13 -24.88
CA GLY A 254 -8.38 -22.18 -24.22
C GLY A 254 -9.44 -21.34 -24.93
N LEU A 255 -10.49 -22.00 -25.44
CA LEU A 255 -11.71 -21.40 -25.98
C LEU A 255 -11.47 -20.24 -26.98
N ILE A 256 -10.56 -20.41 -27.93
CA ILE A 256 -10.54 -19.53 -29.11
C ILE A 256 -11.73 -19.89 -29.99
N PHE A 257 -12.79 -19.08 -29.93
CA PHE A 257 -13.82 -19.09 -30.96
C PHE A 257 -13.31 -18.22 -32.12
N GLU A 258 -12.83 -18.84 -33.20
CA GLU A 258 -12.59 -18.15 -34.47
C GLU A 258 -13.95 -17.75 -35.07
N MET A 259 -14.50 -16.64 -34.59
CA MET A 259 -15.55 -15.93 -35.29
C MET A 259 -14.90 -14.67 -35.83
N GLU A 260 -14.72 -14.60 -37.16
CA GLU A 260 -14.18 -13.42 -37.83
C GLU A 260 -14.93 -12.17 -37.35
N ASP A 261 -14.21 -11.22 -36.75
CA ASP A 261 -14.75 -9.91 -36.45
C ASP A 261 -15.06 -9.24 -37.81
N GLU A 262 -16.34 -8.95 -38.08
CA GLU A 262 -16.87 -8.41 -39.35
C GLU A 262 -16.24 -7.08 -39.81
N GLU A 263 -15.28 -6.50 -39.09
CA GLU A 263 -14.73 -5.17 -39.36
C GLU A 263 -13.51 -5.16 -40.31
N GLU A 264 -12.91 -6.32 -40.65
CA GLU A 264 -11.68 -6.35 -41.48
C GLU A 264 -11.75 -7.24 -42.75
N ALA A 265 -12.95 -7.65 -43.19
CA ALA A 265 -13.14 -8.38 -44.45
C ALA A 265 -13.72 -7.49 -45.57
N GLY A 266 -12.86 -6.66 -46.17
CA GLY A 266 -13.16 -5.97 -47.41
C GLY A 266 -13.20 -6.95 -48.59
N TYR A 267 -14.39 -7.14 -49.16
CA TYR A 267 -14.70 -7.76 -50.46
C TYR A 267 -14.31 -9.24 -50.67
N ALA A 268 -15.37 -10.01 -50.97
CA ALA A 268 -15.39 -11.37 -51.53
C ALA A 268 -15.31 -12.54 -50.53
N SER A 269 -16.47 -12.91 -49.97
CA SER A 269 -17.04 -14.27 -50.13
C SER A 269 -18.40 -14.33 -49.42
N ASN A 270 -19.48 -14.58 -50.18
CA ASN A 270 -20.70 -15.14 -49.62
C ASN A 270 -20.40 -16.61 -49.27
N GLY A 271 -19.82 -16.85 -48.11
CA GLY A 271 -19.67 -18.18 -47.52
C GLY A 271 -20.69 -18.32 -46.40
N TYR A 272 -21.64 -19.24 -46.57
CA TYR A 272 -22.39 -19.79 -45.44
C TYR A 272 -21.40 -20.24 -44.35
N VAL A 273 -21.64 -19.88 -43.09
CA VAL A 273 -20.91 -20.39 -41.92
C VAL A 273 -21.21 -21.89 -41.80
N ASP A 274 -20.39 -22.72 -42.43
CA ASP A 274 -20.62 -24.18 -42.55
C ASP A 274 -20.03 -24.99 -41.38
N ASN A 275 -19.41 -24.35 -40.37
CA ASN A 275 -18.69 -25.04 -39.29
C ASN A 275 -19.31 -24.85 -37.89
N LEU A 276 -20.57 -25.26 -37.70
CA LEU A 276 -21.18 -25.36 -36.36
C LEU A 276 -20.56 -26.50 -35.50
N GLY A 277 -19.69 -27.33 -36.08
CA GLY A 277 -18.95 -28.39 -35.39
C GLY A 277 -17.68 -27.91 -34.66
N ASP A 278 -17.07 -26.80 -35.10
CA ASP A 278 -15.73 -26.39 -34.64
C ASP A 278 -15.76 -25.91 -33.18
N TRP A 279 -16.80 -25.17 -32.76
CA TRP A 279 -16.88 -24.67 -31.38
C TRP A 279 -17.13 -25.77 -30.34
N LYS A 280 -17.85 -26.84 -30.70
CA LYS A 280 -18.07 -28.00 -29.82
C LYS A 280 -16.75 -28.75 -29.58
N ASP A 281 -15.92 -28.87 -30.60
CA ASP A 281 -14.60 -29.47 -30.49
C ASP A 281 -13.63 -28.59 -29.68
N VAL A 282 -13.68 -27.26 -29.86
CA VAL A 282 -12.91 -26.30 -29.03
C VAL A 282 -13.27 -26.44 -27.54
N VAL A 283 -14.56 -26.58 -27.21
CA VAL A 283 -15.01 -26.80 -25.82
C VAL A 283 -14.48 -28.14 -25.28
N ARG A 284 -14.57 -29.21 -26.07
CA ARG A 284 -14.05 -30.53 -25.71
C ARG A 284 -12.55 -30.50 -25.43
N ARG A 285 -11.76 -29.93 -26.34
CA ARG A 285 -10.32 -29.77 -26.21
C ARG A 285 -9.96 -28.98 -24.96
N THR A 286 -10.68 -27.89 -24.68
CA THR A 286 -10.45 -27.07 -23.47
C THR A 286 -10.72 -27.84 -22.17
N VAL A 287 -11.80 -28.62 -22.10
CA VAL A 287 -12.13 -29.40 -20.88
C VAL A 287 -11.05 -30.44 -20.60
N VAL A 288 -10.59 -31.14 -21.64
CA VAL A 288 -9.50 -32.11 -21.53
C VAL A 288 -8.19 -31.42 -21.17
N LEU A 289 -7.88 -30.27 -21.78
CA LEU A 289 -6.71 -29.45 -21.47
C LEU A 289 -6.72 -29.04 -19.99
N LEU A 290 -7.84 -28.52 -19.47
CA LEU A 290 -7.98 -28.15 -18.06
C LEU A 290 -7.64 -29.30 -17.11
N ARG A 291 -8.14 -30.50 -17.41
CA ARG A 291 -7.86 -31.70 -16.61
C ARG A 291 -6.39 -32.10 -16.67
N VAL A 292 -5.84 -32.25 -17.88
CA VAL A 292 -4.46 -32.71 -18.10
C VAL A 292 -3.45 -31.72 -17.53
N VAL A 293 -3.69 -30.42 -17.68
CA VAL A 293 -2.84 -29.37 -17.11
C VAL A 293 -2.82 -29.46 -15.57
N LEU A 294 -3.99 -29.59 -14.92
CA LEU A 294 -4.07 -29.66 -13.47
C LEU A 294 -3.42 -30.92 -12.87
N GLU A 295 -3.56 -32.07 -13.54
CA GLU A 295 -2.91 -33.33 -13.14
C GLU A 295 -1.37 -33.21 -13.22
N ASN A 296 -0.83 -32.57 -14.25
CA ASN A 296 0.61 -32.47 -14.49
C ASN A 296 1.31 -31.33 -13.70
N VAL A 297 0.61 -30.23 -13.41
CA VAL A 297 1.15 -29.10 -12.63
C VAL A 297 1.56 -29.52 -11.21
N GLY A 298 0.85 -30.50 -10.62
CA GLY A 298 1.17 -31.03 -9.29
C GLY A 298 2.53 -31.76 -9.18
N GLY A 299 3.10 -32.20 -10.31
CA GLY A 299 4.31 -33.01 -10.35
C GLY A 299 5.63 -32.25 -10.13
N GLY A 300 5.67 -30.94 -10.43
CA GLY A 300 6.70 -29.96 -10.03
C GLY A 300 8.19 -30.19 -10.38
N ASP A 301 8.60 -31.38 -10.84
CA ASP A 301 10.02 -31.79 -10.95
C ASP A 301 10.53 -31.88 -12.41
N GLY A 302 9.65 -31.66 -13.40
CA GLY A 302 9.99 -31.67 -14.82
C GLY A 302 10.57 -30.35 -15.35
N LYS A 303 11.22 -30.38 -16.52
CA LYS A 303 11.52 -29.17 -17.31
C LYS A 303 10.25 -28.67 -17.99
N VAL A 304 10.14 -27.36 -18.22
CA VAL A 304 8.96 -26.73 -18.87
C VAL A 304 8.65 -27.33 -20.25
N ALA A 305 9.65 -27.61 -21.09
CA ALA A 305 9.42 -28.23 -22.40
C ALA A 305 8.85 -29.65 -22.29
N VAL A 306 9.32 -30.44 -21.32
CA VAL A 306 8.78 -31.79 -21.07
C VAL A 306 7.33 -31.69 -20.60
N PHE A 307 7.00 -30.68 -19.80
CA PHE A 307 5.63 -30.43 -19.38
C PHE A 307 4.72 -30.12 -20.59
N GLU A 308 5.15 -29.21 -21.48
CA GLU A 308 4.41 -28.86 -22.70
C GLU A 308 4.12 -30.10 -23.57
N ASP A 309 5.15 -30.88 -23.89
CA ASP A 309 5.01 -32.11 -24.68
C ASP A 309 4.07 -33.13 -24.00
N THR A 310 4.16 -33.29 -22.67
CA THR A 310 3.28 -34.20 -21.93
C THR A 310 1.83 -33.74 -21.89
N VAL A 311 1.59 -32.44 -21.89
CA VAL A 311 0.23 -31.87 -21.92
C VAL A 311 -0.36 -32.08 -23.31
N PHE A 312 0.35 -31.75 -24.39
CA PHE A 312 -0.16 -31.93 -25.74
C PHE A 312 -0.41 -33.41 -26.08
N ALA A 313 0.52 -34.31 -25.76
CA ALA A 313 0.32 -35.76 -25.94
C ALA A 313 -0.85 -36.30 -25.09
N GLY A 314 -1.01 -35.78 -23.87
CA GLY A 314 -2.11 -36.14 -22.97
C GLY A 314 -3.48 -35.65 -23.47
N VAL A 315 -3.53 -34.47 -24.09
CA VAL A 315 -4.75 -33.92 -24.69
C VAL A 315 -5.12 -34.71 -25.94
N GLU A 316 -4.19 -34.91 -26.87
CA GLU A 316 -4.44 -35.63 -28.13
C GLU A 316 -5.00 -37.06 -27.88
N HIS A 317 -4.50 -37.74 -26.86
CA HIS A 317 -4.97 -39.09 -26.52
C HIS A 317 -6.36 -39.13 -25.85
N ARG A 318 -6.76 -38.07 -25.12
CA ARG A 318 -7.98 -38.06 -24.29
C ARG A 318 -9.16 -37.32 -24.93
N VAL A 319 -8.92 -36.47 -25.93
CA VAL A 319 -9.95 -35.79 -26.73
C VAL A 319 -10.97 -36.76 -27.37
N PRO A 320 -10.59 -37.88 -28.03
CA PRO A 320 -11.57 -38.76 -28.67
C PRO A 320 -12.53 -39.48 -27.71
N ALA A 321 -12.24 -39.51 -26.39
CA ALA A 321 -13.08 -40.19 -25.40
C ALA A 321 -14.32 -39.38 -24.95
N VAL A 322 -14.50 -38.15 -25.46
CA VAL A 322 -15.52 -37.19 -24.95
C VAL A 322 -16.49 -36.81 -26.06
N GLU A 323 -17.31 -37.75 -26.51
CA GLU A 323 -18.24 -37.50 -27.63
C GLU A 323 -19.53 -36.77 -27.20
N HIS A 324 -20.02 -37.02 -25.98
CA HIS A 324 -21.30 -36.48 -25.49
C HIS A 324 -21.16 -35.39 -24.40
N PRO A 325 -22.11 -34.42 -24.32
CA PRO A 325 -22.14 -33.37 -23.28
C PRO A 325 -22.11 -33.89 -21.84
N SER A 326 -22.67 -35.07 -21.59
CA SER A 326 -22.70 -35.72 -20.28
C SER A 326 -21.29 -36.05 -19.76
N HIS A 327 -20.38 -36.49 -20.64
CA HIS A 327 -18.98 -36.75 -20.29
C HIS A 327 -18.24 -35.45 -19.96
N ILE A 328 -18.57 -34.34 -20.61
CA ILE A 328 -18.02 -33.01 -20.29
C ILE A 328 -18.45 -32.60 -18.89
N PHE A 329 -19.73 -32.74 -18.54
CA PHE A 329 -20.20 -32.41 -17.19
C PHE A 329 -19.50 -33.25 -16.11
N GLN A 330 -19.33 -34.56 -16.34
CA GLN A 330 -18.60 -35.44 -15.41
C GLN A 330 -17.12 -35.04 -15.28
N GLN A 331 -16.46 -34.70 -16.38
CA GLN A 331 -15.07 -34.24 -16.36
C GLN A 331 -14.93 -32.90 -15.65
N LEU A 332 -15.84 -31.95 -15.87
CA LEU A 332 -15.85 -30.67 -15.17
C LEU A 332 -16.11 -30.84 -13.67
N ILE A 333 -17.02 -31.74 -13.27
CA ILE A 333 -17.25 -32.07 -11.86
C ILE A 333 -15.97 -32.65 -11.24
N HIS A 334 -15.33 -33.63 -11.87
CA HIS A 334 -14.07 -34.21 -11.39
C HIS A 334 -12.95 -33.17 -11.31
N VAL A 335 -12.85 -32.29 -12.31
CA VAL A 335 -11.87 -31.18 -12.31
C VAL A 335 -12.07 -30.30 -11.09
N LEU A 336 -13.32 -29.90 -10.84
CA LEU A 336 -13.66 -29.02 -9.74
C LEU A 336 -13.60 -29.68 -8.37
N GLU A 337 -13.95 -30.96 -8.23
CA GLU A 337 -14.02 -31.65 -6.93
C GLU A 337 -12.67 -32.23 -6.50
N GLU A 338 -11.87 -32.74 -7.43
CA GLU A 338 -10.68 -33.52 -7.12
C GLU A 338 -9.39 -32.85 -7.61
N SER A 339 -9.31 -32.48 -8.90
CA SER A 339 -8.05 -32.00 -9.49
C SER A 339 -7.60 -30.62 -8.95
N LEU A 340 -8.53 -29.67 -8.80
CA LEU A 340 -8.24 -28.32 -8.33
C LEU A 340 -7.78 -28.27 -6.85
N PRO A 341 -8.47 -28.92 -5.88
CA PRO A 341 -7.98 -28.95 -4.50
C PRO A 341 -6.70 -29.80 -4.35
N SER A 342 -6.55 -30.89 -5.12
CA SER A 342 -5.31 -31.69 -5.11
C SER A 342 -4.10 -30.87 -5.59
N GLN A 343 -4.26 -30.11 -6.67
CA GLN A 343 -3.25 -29.18 -7.17
C GLN A 343 -2.89 -28.15 -6.09
N ARG A 344 -3.87 -27.51 -5.48
CA ARG A 344 -3.64 -26.48 -4.45
C ARG A 344 -2.90 -27.01 -3.21
N THR A 345 -3.29 -28.18 -2.72
CA THR A 345 -2.61 -28.78 -1.55
C THR A 345 -1.16 -29.18 -1.90
N SER A 346 -0.93 -29.65 -3.12
CA SER A 346 0.41 -29.97 -3.63
C SER A 346 1.28 -28.72 -3.80
N THR A 347 0.75 -27.64 -4.37
CA THR A 347 1.47 -26.36 -4.51
C THR A 347 1.76 -25.75 -3.14
N GLU A 348 0.80 -25.73 -2.22
CA GLU A 348 1.00 -25.26 -0.84
C GLU A 348 2.07 -26.08 -0.11
N ALA A 349 2.10 -27.40 -0.29
CA ALA A 349 3.14 -28.26 0.28
C ALA A 349 4.54 -27.96 -0.31
N LEU A 350 4.64 -27.74 -1.62
CA LEU A 350 5.88 -27.35 -2.29
C LEU A 350 6.36 -25.96 -1.86
N ILE A 351 5.44 -24.99 -1.76
CA ILE A 351 5.72 -23.63 -1.25
C ILE A 351 6.20 -23.71 0.20
N LYS A 352 5.59 -24.53 1.05
CA LYS A 352 6.04 -24.72 2.44
C LYS A 352 7.41 -25.38 2.53
N LYS A 353 7.73 -26.30 1.63
CA LYS A 353 9.02 -27.02 1.59
C LYS A 353 10.17 -26.13 1.11
N TYR A 354 9.96 -25.37 0.04
CA TYR A 354 11.03 -24.64 -0.65
C TYR A 354 10.96 -23.11 -0.46
N GLY A 355 9.82 -22.57 -0.06
CA GLY A 355 9.61 -21.15 0.21
C GLY A 355 10.18 -20.71 1.56
N TYR A 356 9.49 -19.76 2.20
CA TYR A 356 9.99 -19.09 3.39
C TYR A 356 10.33 -20.05 4.54
N PRO A 357 11.45 -19.84 5.26
CA PRO A 357 11.65 -20.49 6.54
C PRO A 357 10.55 -20.06 7.52
N SER A 358 10.13 -20.97 8.40
CA SER A 358 9.03 -20.70 9.35
C SER A 358 9.33 -19.46 10.20
N LYS A 359 8.27 -18.78 10.66
CA LYS A 359 8.39 -17.57 11.50
C LYS A 359 9.28 -17.80 12.73
N ILE A 360 9.23 -19.01 13.29
CA ILE A 360 10.07 -19.43 14.42
C ILE A 360 11.56 -19.33 14.05
N ILE A 361 11.96 -19.82 12.87
CA ILE A 361 13.35 -19.79 12.40
C ILE A 361 13.82 -18.34 12.16
N ARG A 362 12.94 -17.45 11.69
CA ARG A 362 13.31 -16.05 11.42
C ARG A 362 13.44 -15.21 12.69
N TYR A 363 12.54 -15.43 13.65
CA TYR A 363 12.43 -14.58 14.84
C TYR A 363 13.08 -15.16 16.09
N TRP A 364 13.66 -16.37 16.08
CA TRP A 364 14.31 -16.89 17.28
C TRP A 364 15.49 -16.04 17.74
N ILE A 365 16.28 -15.44 16.83
CA ILE A 365 17.43 -14.59 17.21
C ILE A 365 16.93 -13.31 17.89
N PRO A 366 16.03 -12.50 17.29
CA PRO A 366 15.42 -11.38 17.99
C PRO A 366 14.66 -11.79 19.24
N ALA A 367 13.96 -12.93 19.24
CA ALA A 367 13.20 -13.39 20.40
C ALA A 367 14.11 -13.84 21.54
N SER A 368 15.23 -14.52 21.25
CA SER A 368 16.23 -14.85 22.26
C SER A 368 16.91 -13.59 22.77
N ALA A 369 17.32 -12.68 21.86
CA ALA A 369 17.91 -11.40 22.26
C ALA A 369 16.93 -10.59 23.11
N LEU A 370 15.64 -10.55 22.73
CA LEU A 370 14.57 -9.90 23.49
C LEU A 370 14.35 -10.60 24.82
N CYS A 371 14.32 -11.92 24.90
CA CYS A 371 14.16 -12.64 26.16
C CYS A 371 15.33 -12.38 27.12
N PHE A 372 16.57 -12.43 26.62
CA PHE A 372 17.76 -12.10 27.42
C PHE A 372 17.78 -10.62 27.81
N SER A 373 17.48 -9.72 26.87
CA SER A 373 17.42 -8.28 27.14
C SER A 373 16.26 -7.92 28.04
N LEU A 374 15.13 -8.62 27.97
CA LEU A 374 13.96 -8.38 28.81
C LEU A 374 14.29 -8.71 30.25
N GLY A 375 15.07 -9.77 30.52
CA GLY A 375 15.61 -10.04 31.85
C GLY A 375 16.48 -8.89 32.38
N THR A 376 17.40 -8.37 31.58
CA THR A 376 18.25 -7.24 31.98
C THR A 376 17.49 -5.92 32.07
N ILE A 377 16.62 -5.63 31.11
CA ILE A 377 15.81 -4.42 31.02
C ILE A 377 14.84 -4.40 32.19
N LEU A 378 14.08 -5.48 32.44
CA LEU A 378 13.21 -5.57 33.60
C LEU A 378 14.00 -5.34 34.87
N ASN A 379 15.13 -6.01 35.05
CA ASN A 379 15.98 -5.81 36.24
C ASN A 379 16.40 -4.34 36.39
N THR A 380 16.94 -3.71 35.35
CA THR A 380 17.30 -2.27 35.37
C THR A 380 16.10 -1.35 35.58
N LEU A 381 14.94 -1.66 35.01
CA LEU A 381 13.74 -0.85 35.12
C LEU A 381 13.14 -0.95 36.52
N THR A 382 13.17 -2.13 37.16
CA THR A 382 12.78 -2.30 38.58
C THR A 382 13.78 -1.65 39.52
N ASN A 383 15.09 -1.77 39.26
CA ASN A 383 16.11 -1.20 40.14
C ASN A 383 16.19 0.34 40.05
N ARG A 384 15.81 0.91 38.90
CA ARG A 384 15.86 2.37 38.64
C ARG A 384 14.48 3.05 38.59
N ARG A 385 13.43 2.45 39.17
CA ARG A 385 12.08 3.07 39.19
C ARG A 385 12.08 4.45 39.82
N ALA A 386 12.87 4.64 40.87
CA ALA A 386 13.03 5.94 41.52
C ALA A 386 13.66 6.97 40.56
N GLU A 387 14.75 6.61 39.86
CA GLU A 387 15.40 7.49 38.87
C GLU A 387 14.48 7.84 37.70
N ILE A 388 13.66 6.90 37.22
CA ILE A 388 12.72 7.17 36.13
C ILE A 388 11.62 8.13 36.59
N TRP A 389 11.14 7.95 37.82
CA TRP A 389 10.13 8.85 38.39
C TRP A 389 10.68 10.25 38.62
N THR A 390 11.92 10.37 39.10
CA THR A 390 12.57 11.68 39.23
C THR A 390 12.79 12.32 37.86
N TRP A 391 13.25 11.58 36.85
CA TRP A 391 13.41 12.12 35.48
C TRP A 391 12.09 12.59 34.87
N ILE A 392 10.99 11.86 35.09
CA ILE A 392 9.66 12.26 34.61
C ILE A 392 9.17 13.49 35.37
N SER A 393 9.35 13.53 36.69
CA SER A 393 8.99 14.68 37.52
C SER A 393 9.80 15.92 37.14
N GLU A 394 11.11 15.77 36.94
CA GLU A 394 12.03 16.84 36.54
C GLU A 394 11.77 17.31 35.11
N LEU A 395 11.45 16.40 34.17
CA LEU A 395 11.01 16.78 32.83
C LEU A 395 9.69 17.55 32.86
N GLY A 396 8.75 17.07 33.68
CA GLY A 396 7.46 17.72 33.88
C GLY A 396 7.62 19.12 34.45
N SER A 397 8.40 19.27 35.52
CA SER A 397 8.68 20.58 36.12
C SER A 397 9.43 21.48 35.15
N THR A 398 10.46 20.98 34.45
CA THR A 398 11.22 21.76 33.46
C THR A 398 10.35 22.23 32.31
N MET A 399 9.39 21.42 31.86
CA MET A 399 8.45 21.79 30.79
C MET A 399 7.45 22.85 31.27
N VAL A 400 6.95 22.73 32.52
CA VAL A 400 6.08 23.73 33.16
C VAL A 400 6.83 25.04 33.37
N ASP A 401 8.05 24.98 33.89
CA ASP A 401 8.91 26.14 34.16
C ASP A 401 9.31 26.84 32.85
N PHE A 402 9.61 26.07 31.80
CA PHE A 402 9.87 26.63 30.48
C PHE A 402 8.63 27.36 29.93
N TRP A 403 7.46 26.75 30.01
CA TRP A 403 6.22 27.36 29.52
C TRP A 403 5.81 28.60 30.33
N ALA A 404 5.93 28.54 31.66
CA ALA A 404 5.65 29.65 32.56
C ALA A 404 6.58 30.83 32.30
N ASN A 405 7.90 30.61 32.35
CA ASN A 405 8.90 31.68 32.30
C ASN A 405 9.15 32.24 30.89
N TRP A 406 9.05 31.42 29.83
CA TRP A 406 9.42 31.82 28.47
C TRP A 406 8.24 32.09 27.54
N VAL A 407 7.03 31.63 27.88
CA VAL A 407 5.83 31.84 27.05
C VAL A 407 4.79 32.67 27.80
N ILE A 408 4.39 32.25 29.01
CA ILE A 408 3.30 32.91 29.75
C ILE A 408 3.72 34.26 30.33
N ASP A 409 4.83 34.32 31.08
CA ASP A 409 5.25 35.54 31.77
C ASP A 409 5.61 36.67 30.79
N PRO A 410 6.37 36.43 29.71
CA PRO A 410 6.64 37.46 28.71
C PRO A 410 5.36 37.91 27.99
N LEU A 411 4.42 37.00 27.72
CA LEU A 411 3.13 37.34 27.11
C LEU A 411 2.24 38.15 28.06
N ARG A 412 2.26 37.83 29.37
CA ARG A 412 1.58 38.62 30.42
C ARG A 412 2.18 40.01 30.57
N ARG A 413 3.51 40.14 30.50
CA ARG A 413 4.18 41.46 30.51
C ARG A 413 3.82 42.25 29.26
N LEU A 414 3.91 41.65 28.08
CA LEU A 414 3.54 42.27 26.81
C LEU A 414 2.07 42.72 26.78
N ILE A 415 1.14 41.85 27.21
CA ILE A 415 -0.28 42.22 27.28
C ILE A 415 -0.50 43.30 28.35
N GLY A 416 0.27 43.31 29.43
CA GLY A 416 0.24 44.36 30.45
C GLY A 416 0.73 45.71 29.95
N THR A 417 1.76 45.73 29.09
CA THR A 417 2.29 46.94 28.45
C THR A 417 1.32 47.49 27.39
N ILE A 418 0.69 46.61 26.61
CA ILE A 418 -0.28 46.98 25.54
C ILE A 418 -1.65 47.35 26.12
N ARG A 419 -2.12 46.65 27.17
CA ARG A 419 -3.43 46.85 27.79
C ARG A 419 -3.43 47.89 28.91
N HIS A 420 -2.29 48.51 29.22
CA HIS A 420 -2.29 49.72 30.02
C HIS A 420 -2.95 50.83 29.21
N ASP A 421 -4.26 50.94 29.40
CA ASP A 421 -5.10 52.05 28.99
C ASP A 421 -4.50 53.37 29.52
N GLU A 422 -4.68 54.46 28.77
CA GLU A 422 -4.14 55.81 28.97
C GLU A 422 -4.60 56.48 30.30
N THR A 423 -5.21 55.70 31.20
CA THR A 423 -6.04 56.11 32.33
C THR A 423 -5.56 55.54 33.67
N SER A 424 -4.28 55.20 33.84
CA SER A 424 -3.77 54.72 35.14
C SER A 424 -2.58 55.53 35.68
N GLU A 425 -2.84 56.09 36.88
CA GLU A 425 -2.01 56.79 37.88
C GLU A 425 -0.96 57.80 37.43
N VAL A 426 0.08 57.42 36.68
CA VAL A 426 1.24 58.31 36.42
C VAL A 426 0.96 59.28 35.28
N ALA A 427 0.22 58.83 34.26
CA ALA A 427 -0.30 59.70 33.20
C ALA A 427 -1.42 60.62 33.73
N ILE A 428 -2.17 60.20 34.75
CA ILE A 428 -3.26 61.02 35.34
C ILE A 428 -2.68 62.09 36.27
N MET A 429 -1.66 61.78 37.08
CA MET A 429 -0.99 62.79 37.89
C MET A 429 -0.27 63.82 37.02
N SER A 430 0.45 63.38 35.98
CA SER A 430 1.13 64.31 35.05
C SER A 430 0.15 65.05 34.14
N LYS A 431 -0.93 64.45 33.64
CA LYS A 431 -1.93 65.14 32.81
C LYS A 431 -2.78 66.11 33.63
N GLY A 432 -3.19 65.72 34.84
CA GLY A 432 -3.91 66.60 35.77
C GLY A 432 -3.05 67.75 36.29
N SER A 433 -1.79 67.47 36.61
CA SER A 433 -0.78 68.50 36.97
C SER A 433 -0.47 69.41 35.78
N LEU A 434 -0.29 68.86 34.58
CA LEU A 434 -0.06 69.61 33.35
C LEU A 434 -1.26 70.48 32.96
N GLU A 435 -2.48 69.98 33.10
CA GLU A 435 -3.71 70.76 32.86
C GLU A 435 -3.83 71.89 33.89
N ALA A 436 -3.53 71.61 35.17
CA ALA A 436 -3.50 72.62 36.22
C ALA A 436 -2.41 73.67 36.00
N ASP A 437 -1.21 73.27 35.59
CA ASP A 437 -0.07 74.14 35.31
C ASP A 437 -0.27 74.95 34.02
N ARG A 438 -0.89 74.36 32.98
CA ARG A 438 -1.32 75.08 31.77
C ARG A 438 -2.39 76.11 32.08
N ALA A 439 -3.37 75.77 32.93
CA ALA A 439 -4.39 76.71 33.37
C ALA A 439 -3.81 77.83 34.25
N SER A 440 -2.80 77.52 35.07
CA SER A 440 -2.04 78.51 35.84
C SER A 440 -1.27 79.47 34.92
N LEU A 441 -0.58 78.92 33.92
CA LEU A 441 0.14 79.69 32.91
C LEU A 441 -0.81 80.59 32.12
N GLU A 442 -1.96 80.07 31.70
CA GLU A 442 -3.00 80.84 31.00
C GLU A 442 -3.48 82.04 31.82
N ARG A 443 -3.75 81.85 33.12
CA ARG A 443 -4.16 82.94 34.02
C ARG A 443 -3.08 84.00 34.17
N MET A 444 -1.85 83.59 34.46
CA MET A 444 -0.76 84.53 34.68
C MET A 444 -0.37 85.33 33.44
N VAL A 445 -0.41 84.71 32.25
CA VAL A 445 -0.08 85.40 30.99
C VAL A 445 -1.17 86.41 30.63
N VAL A 446 -2.44 86.06 30.84
CA VAL A 446 -3.57 86.98 30.66
C VAL A 446 -3.49 88.15 31.64
N ASP A 447 -3.18 87.89 32.91
CA ASP A 447 -3.04 88.94 33.92
C ASP A 447 -1.83 89.85 33.64
N PHE A 448 -0.70 89.28 33.22
CA PHE A 448 0.48 90.04 32.79
C PHE A 448 0.19 90.91 31.57
N ALA A 449 -0.52 90.38 30.56
CA ALA A 449 -0.85 91.13 29.35
C ALA A 449 -1.78 92.31 29.63
N LYS A 450 -2.71 92.18 30.60
CA LYS A 450 -3.58 93.28 31.04
C LYS A 450 -2.81 94.38 31.76
N ASP A 451 -1.93 94.00 32.67
CA ASP A 451 -1.21 94.94 33.55
C ASP A 451 -0.11 95.72 32.81
N VAL A 452 0.54 95.15 31.79
CA VAL A 452 1.59 95.85 31.02
C VAL A 452 1.01 96.86 30.01
N SER A 453 -0.28 96.76 29.69
CA SER A 453 -0.97 97.63 28.74
C SER A 453 -1.81 98.71 29.43
N ASP A 454 -1.18 99.59 30.21
CA ASP A 454 -1.84 100.65 31.01
C ASP A 454 -2.77 101.62 30.26
N HIS A 455 -2.94 101.50 28.92
CA HIS A 455 -3.70 102.45 28.08
C HIS A 455 -4.67 101.82 27.04
N LYS A 456 -5.01 100.52 27.14
CA LYS A 456 -6.01 99.90 26.22
C LYS A 456 -6.97 98.99 26.99
N SER A 457 -8.27 99.32 26.99
CA SER A 457 -9.31 98.45 27.55
C SER A 457 -9.46 97.19 26.67
N TRP A 458 -9.10 96.03 27.21
CA TRP A 458 -9.22 94.76 26.51
C TRP A 458 -10.70 94.33 26.39
N THR A 459 -11.12 93.92 25.18
CA THR A 459 -12.44 93.33 24.95
C THR A 459 -12.39 91.83 25.28
N GLN A 460 -13.51 91.25 25.75
CA GLN A 460 -13.58 89.83 26.13
C GLN A 460 -13.12 88.87 25.01
N SER A 461 -13.36 89.23 23.74
CA SER A 461 -12.90 88.48 22.55
C SER A 461 -11.38 88.42 22.40
N ASP A 462 -10.67 89.49 22.78
CA ASP A 462 -9.21 89.56 22.66
C ASP A 462 -8.51 88.74 23.75
N ILE A 463 -9.17 88.62 24.92
CA ILE A 463 -8.72 87.77 26.02
C ILE A 463 -8.85 86.29 25.64
N ASP A 464 -9.95 85.89 25.01
CA ASP A 464 -10.14 84.49 24.59
C ASP A 464 -9.22 84.11 23.42
N LEU A 465 -8.95 85.05 22.51
CA LEU A 465 -7.92 84.89 21.48
C LEU A 465 -6.53 84.75 22.10
N LEU A 466 -6.18 85.58 23.10
CA LEU A 466 -4.91 85.45 23.82
C LEU A 466 -4.80 84.11 24.57
N ARG A 467 -5.88 83.64 25.20
CA ARG A 467 -5.92 82.31 25.85
C ARG A 467 -5.68 81.17 24.86
N SER A 468 -6.27 81.24 23.67
CA SER A 468 -6.03 80.24 22.62
C SER A 468 -4.57 80.25 22.16
N LYS A 469 -3.96 81.44 21.98
CA LYS A 469 -2.54 81.58 21.64
C LYS A 469 -1.61 81.08 22.73
N VAL A 470 -1.95 81.30 24.00
CA VAL A 470 -1.18 80.77 25.14
C VAL A 470 -1.29 79.25 25.25
N LYS A 471 -2.45 78.66 24.91
CA LYS A 471 -2.60 77.19 24.79
C LYS A 471 -1.75 76.60 23.67
N GLU A 472 -1.54 77.36 22.59
CA GLU A 472 -0.60 77.03 21.51
C GLU A 472 0.87 77.30 21.88
N GLY A 473 1.14 77.91 23.04
CA GLY A 473 2.48 78.18 23.56
C GLY A 473 3.10 79.52 23.14
N ASP A 474 2.31 80.41 22.51
CA ASP A 474 2.76 81.73 22.09
C ASP A 474 2.81 82.71 23.29
N LEU A 475 4.02 82.91 23.82
CA LEU A 475 4.32 83.81 24.94
C LEU A 475 4.96 85.13 24.48
N THR A 476 4.83 85.49 23.21
CA THR A 476 5.47 86.68 22.61
C THR A 476 5.30 87.98 23.42
N PRO A 477 4.13 88.30 24.01
CA PRO A 477 3.97 89.51 24.83
C PRO A 477 4.82 89.50 26.11
N VAL A 478 4.97 88.34 26.75
CA VAL A 478 5.74 88.16 27.98
C VAL A 478 7.24 88.17 27.68
N LEU A 479 7.66 87.48 26.60
CA LEU A 479 9.04 87.44 26.16
C LEU A 479 9.56 88.83 25.76
N LYS A 480 8.73 89.62 25.06
CA LYS A 480 9.09 90.99 24.68
C LYS A 480 9.27 91.92 25.88
N ALA A 481 8.46 91.76 26.91
CA ALA A 481 8.60 92.51 28.16
C ALA A 481 9.82 92.04 28.97
N TYR A 482 10.05 90.73 29.05
CA TYR A 482 11.26 90.15 29.63
C TYR A 482 12.54 90.69 28.96
N GLU A 483 12.64 90.64 27.63
CA GLU A 483 13.80 91.13 26.88
C GLU A 483 14.05 92.63 27.06
N ARG A 484 12.98 93.43 27.10
CA ARG A 484 13.05 94.88 27.32
C ARG A 484 13.60 95.18 28.71
N ASP A 485 13.08 94.50 29.73
CA ASP A 485 13.35 94.83 31.13
C ASP A 485 14.66 94.17 31.62
N LEU A 486 15.12 93.10 30.97
CA LEU A 486 16.45 92.51 31.17
C LEU A 486 17.59 93.48 30.79
N ARG A 487 17.38 94.35 29.80
CA ARG A 487 18.38 95.38 29.41
C ARG A 487 18.64 96.41 30.50
N LYS A 488 17.71 96.60 31.44
CA LYS A 488 17.84 97.53 32.59
C LYS A 488 17.36 96.84 33.88
N PRO A 489 18.14 95.90 34.42
CA PRO A 489 17.68 94.94 35.43
C PRO A 489 17.20 95.61 36.72
N PHE A 490 17.89 96.66 37.19
CA PHE A 490 17.52 97.35 38.43
C PHE A 490 16.20 98.13 38.32
N VAL A 491 15.91 98.72 37.15
CA VAL A 491 14.68 99.51 36.94
C VAL A 491 13.48 98.59 36.70
N GLY A 492 13.65 97.53 35.90
CA GLY A 492 12.59 96.55 35.63
C GLY A 492 12.18 95.73 36.85
N THR A 493 13.10 95.47 37.77
CA THR A 493 12.83 94.75 39.02
C THR A 493 12.03 95.61 40.00
N VAL A 494 12.36 96.90 40.12
CA VAL A 494 11.66 97.84 41.02
C VAL A 494 10.24 98.15 40.55
N ARG A 495 10.00 98.14 39.23
CA ARG A 495 8.65 98.29 38.64
C ARG A 495 7.80 97.00 38.75
N GLY A 496 8.43 95.85 38.98
CA GLY A 496 7.76 94.55 39.19
C GLY A 496 7.54 93.71 37.92
N ASP A 497 7.59 94.33 36.73
CA ASP A 497 7.33 93.66 35.44
C ASP A 497 8.34 92.54 35.12
N LEU A 498 9.62 92.75 35.43
CA LEU A 498 10.68 91.78 35.15
C LEU A 498 10.55 90.51 36.00
N ILE A 499 10.21 90.66 37.29
CA ILE A 499 10.04 89.53 38.21
C ILE A 499 8.85 88.66 37.76
N ARG A 500 7.74 89.30 37.36
CA ARG A 500 6.53 88.59 36.91
C ARG A 500 6.74 87.86 35.58
N ALA A 501 7.45 88.47 34.62
CA ALA A 501 7.81 87.83 33.37
C ALA A 501 8.74 86.62 33.59
N LEU A 502 9.69 86.73 34.52
CA LEU A 502 10.56 85.62 34.93
C LEU A 502 9.77 84.46 35.57
N LEU A 503 8.82 84.75 36.47
CA LEU A 503 7.96 83.75 37.10
C LEU A 503 7.08 83.00 36.08
N ILE A 504 6.55 83.71 35.09
CA ILE A 504 5.79 83.11 33.98
C ILE A 504 6.68 82.17 33.17
N GLN A 505 7.92 82.56 32.89
CA GLN A 505 8.87 81.74 32.14
C GLN A 505 9.31 80.49 32.93
N ILE A 506 9.42 80.59 34.25
CA ILE A 506 9.67 79.44 35.12
C ILE A 506 8.48 78.46 35.06
N GLN A 507 7.23 78.93 35.11
CA GLN A 507 6.06 78.04 34.98
C GLN A 507 5.94 77.44 33.57
N LYS A 508 6.29 78.19 32.52
CA LYS A 508 6.37 77.63 31.17
C LYS A 508 7.40 76.51 31.09
N THR A 509 8.58 76.71 31.69
CA THR A 509 9.63 75.69 31.75
C THR A 509 9.15 74.46 32.53
N LYS A 510 8.39 74.64 33.62
CA LYS A 510 7.78 73.53 34.37
C LYS A 510 6.83 72.70 33.48
N VAL A 511 5.93 73.37 32.74
CA VAL A 511 4.99 72.74 31.79
C VAL A 511 5.73 72.00 30.67
N ASP A 512 6.77 72.61 30.10
CA ASP A 512 7.53 72.01 28.99
C ASP A 512 8.36 70.80 29.45
N VAL A 513 8.93 70.87 30.66
CA VAL A 513 9.61 69.74 31.29
C VAL A 513 8.63 68.60 31.57
N GLU A 514 7.42 68.89 32.05
CA GLU A 514 6.40 67.86 32.32
C GLU A 514 5.90 67.18 31.04
N ILE A 515 5.72 67.94 29.94
CA ILE A 515 5.42 67.37 28.61
C ILE A 515 6.57 66.50 28.11
N ALA A 516 7.82 66.97 28.25
CA ALA A 516 9.00 66.22 27.83
C ALA A 516 9.17 64.93 28.63
N ILE A 517 8.92 64.96 29.95
CA ILE A 517 8.93 63.79 30.82
C ILE A 517 7.85 62.79 30.39
N GLY A 518 6.64 63.25 30.06
CA GLY A 518 5.59 62.40 29.50
C GLY A 518 5.99 61.75 28.16
N GLY A 519 6.68 62.49 27.29
CA GLY A 519 7.23 61.95 26.04
C GLY A 519 8.32 60.90 26.25
N ILE A 520 9.15 61.05 27.29
CA ILE A 520 10.18 60.07 27.67
C ILE A 520 9.52 58.78 28.17
N ASP A 521 8.46 58.87 28.97
CA ASP A 521 7.72 57.69 29.44
C ASP A 521 7.13 56.89 28.26
N ALA A 522 6.52 57.59 27.29
CA ALA A 522 6.01 56.96 26.07
C ALA A 522 7.12 56.27 25.25
N LEU A 523 8.32 56.88 25.17
CA LEU A 523 9.47 56.28 24.50
C LEU A 523 10.00 55.05 25.25
N LEU A 524 10.16 55.12 26.57
CA LEU A 524 10.59 53.99 27.39
C LEU A 524 9.61 52.81 27.26
N LYS A 525 8.32 53.10 27.22
CA LYS A 525 7.28 52.07 27.02
C LYS A 525 7.31 51.45 25.63
N SER A 526 7.59 52.26 24.59
CA SER A 526 7.79 51.74 23.24
C SER A 526 9.00 50.80 23.15
N GLN A 527 10.07 51.11 23.89
CA GLN A 527 11.26 50.27 23.97
C GLN A 527 11.02 49.01 24.79
N GLU A 528 10.28 49.09 25.90
CA GLU A 528 9.85 47.93 26.69
C GLU A 528 9.06 46.93 25.83
N LEU A 529 8.18 47.42 24.96
CA LEU A 529 7.41 46.58 24.04
C LEU A 529 8.32 45.89 23.00
N VAL A 530 9.29 46.62 22.43
CA VAL A 530 10.29 46.04 21.51
C VAL A 530 11.14 44.98 22.22
N PHE A 531 11.64 45.26 23.43
CA PHE A 531 12.40 44.29 24.22
C PHE A 531 11.54 43.09 24.63
N GLY A 532 10.24 43.29 24.89
CA GLY A 532 9.27 42.23 25.16
C GLY A 532 9.10 41.28 23.97
N PHE A 533 8.95 41.80 22.76
CA PHE A 533 8.86 40.99 21.54
C PHE A 533 10.17 40.25 21.21
N VAL A 534 11.32 40.92 21.38
CA VAL A 534 12.63 40.30 21.17
C VAL A 534 12.87 39.18 22.19
N GLY A 535 12.47 39.36 23.45
CA GLY A 535 12.54 38.33 24.49
C GLY A 535 11.61 37.13 24.27
N LEU A 536 10.47 37.33 23.61
CA LEU A 536 9.49 36.26 23.31
C LEU A 536 9.92 35.35 22.13
N THR A 537 10.69 35.90 21.19
CA THR A 537 11.04 35.23 19.93
C THR A 537 11.80 33.90 20.11
N PRO A 538 12.82 33.80 20.98
CA PRO A 538 13.51 32.54 21.24
C PRO A 538 12.58 31.43 21.78
N GLY A 539 11.65 31.78 22.68
CA GLY A 539 10.71 30.82 23.28
C GLY A 539 9.75 30.21 22.26
N ILE A 540 9.24 31.03 21.34
CA ILE A 540 8.36 30.58 20.24
C ILE A 540 9.14 29.68 19.27
N LEU A 541 10.37 30.04 18.92
CA LEU A 541 11.20 29.28 17.99
C LEU A 541 11.55 27.88 18.53
N VAL A 542 11.94 27.80 19.81
CA VAL A 542 12.22 26.51 20.47
C VAL A 542 10.95 25.66 20.57
N SER A 543 9.80 26.26 20.89
CA SER A 543 8.51 25.54 20.96
C SER A 543 8.09 24.99 19.59
N TYR A 544 8.25 25.77 18.53
CA TYR A 544 7.98 25.33 17.16
C TYR A 544 8.92 24.20 16.72
N ALA A 545 10.22 24.31 17.02
CA ALA A 545 11.20 23.28 16.72
C ALA A 545 10.88 21.96 17.46
N ALA A 546 10.50 22.03 18.73
CA ALA A 546 10.08 20.87 19.52
C ALA A 546 8.82 20.20 18.94
N LEU A 547 7.79 20.98 18.61
CA LEU A 547 6.57 20.46 17.97
C LEU A 547 6.84 19.81 16.61
N ARG A 548 7.71 20.42 15.79
CA ARG A 548 8.14 19.86 14.51
C ARG A 548 8.95 18.56 14.69
N TRP A 549 9.81 18.50 15.70
CA TRP A 549 10.58 17.30 16.01
C TRP A 549 9.68 16.15 16.46
N VAL A 550 8.73 16.41 17.37
CA VAL A 550 7.76 15.40 17.84
C VAL A 550 6.87 14.93 16.67
N SER A 551 6.27 15.85 15.92
CA SER A 551 5.42 15.49 14.78
C SER A 551 6.20 14.76 13.67
N GLY A 552 7.45 15.12 13.42
CA GLY A 552 8.34 14.42 12.49
C GLY A 552 8.72 13.01 12.95
N ALA A 553 9.01 12.83 14.25
CA ALA A 553 9.36 11.53 14.83
C ALA A 553 8.20 10.51 14.75
N PHE A 554 6.96 10.97 14.90
CA PHE A 554 5.77 10.12 14.77
C PHE A 554 5.26 10.02 13.30
N GLY A 555 5.43 11.06 12.49
CA GLY A 555 4.91 11.15 11.12
C GLY A 555 5.76 10.48 10.03
N ASN A 556 7.07 10.28 10.24
CA ASN A 556 7.98 9.74 9.21
C ASN A 556 7.64 8.31 8.75
N ARG A 557 6.83 7.57 9.50
CA ARG A 557 6.40 6.21 9.14
C ARG A 557 5.44 6.18 7.96
N ALA A 558 4.66 7.24 7.75
CA ALA A 558 3.74 7.33 6.61
C ALA A 558 4.49 7.50 5.27
N GLY A 559 5.54 8.35 5.26
CA GLY A 559 6.41 8.55 4.10
C GLY A 559 7.16 7.27 3.70
N LEU A 560 7.75 6.56 4.68
CA LEU A 560 8.42 5.28 4.46
C LEU A 560 7.48 4.20 3.88
N ARG A 561 6.23 4.14 4.36
CA ARG A 561 5.22 3.21 3.83
C ARG A 561 4.84 3.54 2.39
N ARG A 562 4.73 4.83 2.04
CA ARG A 562 4.45 5.27 0.68
C ARG A 562 5.62 4.96 -0.27
N GLY A 563 6.86 5.26 0.15
CA GLY A 563 8.06 4.92 -0.60
C GLY A 563 8.19 3.41 -0.85
N LYS A 564 7.87 2.57 0.15
CA LYS A 564 7.85 1.12 -0.03
C LYS A 564 6.82 0.66 -1.07
N LYS A 565 5.62 1.24 -1.08
CA LYS A 565 4.60 0.92 -2.10
C LYS A 565 5.03 1.35 -3.51
N GLN A 566 5.67 2.50 -3.65
CA GLN A 566 6.23 2.97 -4.93
C GLN A 566 7.35 2.04 -5.43
N GLU A 567 8.20 1.60 -4.51
CA GLU A 567 9.27 0.65 -4.81
C GLU A 567 8.71 -0.72 -5.24
N GLU A 568 7.64 -1.19 -4.60
CA GLU A 568 6.97 -2.44 -5.02
C GLU A 568 6.37 -2.33 -6.43
N MET A 569 5.78 -1.19 -6.81
CA MET A 569 5.22 -0.98 -8.15
C MET A 569 6.32 -0.89 -9.23
N THR A 570 7.38 -0.13 -8.98
CA THR A 570 8.51 0.01 -9.91
C THR A 570 9.24 -1.31 -10.14
N ARG A 571 9.38 -2.14 -9.11
CA ARG A 571 9.94 -3.49 -9.24
C ARG A 571 9.04 -4.40 -10.07
N ALA A 572 7.71 -4.36 -9.87
CA ALA A 572 6.77 -5.14 -10.67
C ALA A 572 6.84 -4.72 -12.15
N LEU A 573 6.92 -3.42 -12.44
CA LEU A 573 7.09 -2.91 -13.81
C LEU A 573 8.41 -3.38 -14.44
N SER A 574 9.50 -3.34 -13.67
CA SER A 574 10.80 -3.84 -14.13
C SER A 574 10.82 -5.36 -14.33
N ALA A 575 10.00 -6.10 -13.57
CA ALA A 575 9.85 -7.54 -13.75
C ALA A 575 9.15 -7.85 -15.09
N VAL A 576 8.10 -7.09 -15.44
CA VAL A 576 7.42 -7.18 -16.75
C VAL A 576 8.39 -6.84 -17.89
N ASP A 577 9.15 -5.75 -17.76
CA ASP A 577 10.20 -5.37 -18.72
C ASP A 577 11.23 -6.48 -18.94
N ARG A 578 11.70 -7.08 -17.84
CA ARG A 578 12.64 -8.20 -17.90
C ARG A 578 12.03 -9.43 -18.56
N VAL A 579 10.76 -9.76 -18.30
CA VAL A 579 10.08 -10.90 -18.94
C VAL A 579 10.01 -10.67 -20.45
N LEU A 580 9.56 -9.50 -20.91
CA LEU A 580 9.48 -9.18 -22.34
C LEU A 580 10.86 -9.15 -23.00
N THR A 581 11.86 -8.55 -22.37
CA THR A 581 13.21 -8.45 -22.93
C THR A 581 13.93 -9.80 -22.97
N SER A 582 13.64 -10.70 -22.02
CA SER A 582 14.24 -12.04 -21.95
C SER A 582 13.43 -13.13 -22.65
N SER A 583 12.28 -12.78 -23.23
CA SER A 583 11.40 -13.74 -23.86
C SER A 583 12.00 -14.33 -25.13
N CYS A 584 11.78 -15.63 -25.33
CA CYS A 584 12.10 -16.29 -26.60
C CYS A 584 10.89 -16.14 -27.53
N THR A 585 11.09 -15.50 -28.67
CA THR A 585 10.05 -15.38 -29.70
C THR A 585 9.99 -16.66 -30.52
N THR A 586 8.78 -17.16 -30.76
CA THR A 586 8.50 -18.20 -31.76
C THR A 586 8.70 -17.62 -33.16
N HIS A 587 8.78 -18.46 -34.19
CA HIS A 587 9.07 -18.07 -35.58
C HIS A 587 8.16 -16.95 -36.15
N ASP A 588 6.97 -16.75 -35.57
CA ASP A 588 5.99 -15.72 -35.96
C ASP A 588 6.11 -14.40 -35.16
N GLY A 589 7.13 -14.25 -34.30
CA GLY A 589 7.29 -13.07 -33.43
C GLY A 589 6.32 -13.04 -32.23
N ILE A 590 5.64 -14.16 -31.99
CA ILE A 590 4.72 -14.40 -30.86
C ILE A 590 5.52 -14.91 -29.64
N LEU A 591 5.07 -14.57 -28.43
CA LEU A 591 5.66 -15.05 -27.17
C LEU A 591 5.43 -16.56 -27.02
N SER A 592 6.42 -17.30 -26.50
CA SER A 592 6.18 -18.68 -26.05
C SER A 592 5.11 -18.71 -24.95
N TYR A 593 4.28 -19.78 -24.89
CA TYR A 593 3.25 -19.99 -23.87
C TYR A 593 3.76 -19.70 -22.44
N LYS A 594 4.98 -20.14 -22.14
CA LYS A 594 5.63 -19.87 -20.85
C LYS A 594 5.79 -18.38 -20.57
N ASP A 595 6.33 -17.63 -21.54
CA ASP A 595 6.65 -16.21 -21.37
C ASP A 595 5.37 -15.37 -21.39
N HIS A 596 4.36 -15.77 -22.17
CA HIS A 596 3.03 -15.17 -22.12
C HIS A 596 2.34 -15.37 -20.76
N GLY A 597 2.37 -16.58 -20.21
CA GLY A 597 1.84 -16.82 -18.87
C GLY A 597 2.62 -16.09 -17.76
N LEU A 598 3.94 -15.90 -17.91
CA LEU A 598 4.74 -15.09 -17.00
C LEU A 598 4.34 -13.62 -17.08
N LEU A 599 4.09 -13.10 -18.29
CA LEU A 599 3.58 -11.75 -18.51
C LEU A 599 2.25 -11.54 -17.78
N ILE A 600 1.30 -12.47 -17.91
CA ILE A 600 0.01 -12.42 -17.22
C ILE A 600 0.20 -12.41 -15.69
N CYS A 601 1.09 -13.26 -15.16
CA CYS A 601 1.36 -13.28 -13.72
C CYS A 601 1.93 -11.95 -13.20
N GLU A 602 2.97 -11.41 -13.85
CA GLU A 602 3.64 -10.19 -13.38
C GLU A 602 2.77 -8.93 -13.60
N THR A 603 1.97 -8.89 -14.68
CA THR A 603 0.99 -7.81 -14.91
C THR A 603 -0.18 -7.85 -13.91
N ASP A 604 -0.63 -9.03 -13.46
CA ASP A 604 -1.62 -9.12 -12.39
C ASP A 604 -1.06 -8.59 -11.07
N ILE A 605 0.18 -8.97 -10.71
CA ILE A 605 0.88 -8.44 -9.55
C ILE A 605 1.01 -6.92 -9.66
N LEU A 606 1.43 -6.41 -10.82
CA LEU A 606 1.56 -4.99 -11.08
C LEU A 606 0.22 -4.26 -10.89
N THR A 607 -0.88 -4.80 -11.43
CA THR A 607 -2.24 -4.23 -11.30
C THR A 607 -2.68 -4.19 -9.83
N GLN A 608 -2.42 -5.25 -9.06
CA GLN A 608 -2.73 -5.28 -7.62
C GLN A 608 -1.92 -4.24 -6.82
N ARG A 609 -0.63 -4.04 -7.15
CA ARG A 609 0.21 -3.03 -6.50
C ARG A 609 -0.22 -1.61 -6.90
N ALA A 610 -0.59 -1.41 -8.15
CA ALA A 610 -1.07 -0.13 -8.69
C ALA A 610 -2.41 0.30 -8.04
N GLN A 611 -3.34 -0.63 -7.80
CA GLN A 611 -4.62 -0.35 -7.14
C GLN A 611 -4.45 0.27 -5.73
N ASN A 612 -3.36 -0.09 -5.03
CA ASN A 612 -3.08 0.40 -3.68
C ASN A 612 -2.40 1.79 -3.64
N LEU A 613 -2.05 2.34 -4.82
CA LEU A 613 -1.24 3.54 -4.98
C LEU A 613 -1.88 4.61 -5.86
N LEU A 614 -2.58 4.20 -6.93
CA LEU A 614 -3.19 5.10 -7.91
C LEU A 614 -4.63 5.52 -7.52
N PRO A 615 -5.03 6.78 -7.79
CA PRO A 615 -6.44 7.19 -7.75
C PRO A 615 -7.29 6.43 -8.79
N GLY A 616 -8.59 6.28 -8.53
CA GLY A 616 -9.48 5.42 -9.34
C GLY A 616 -9.55 5.74 -10.83
N ALA A 617 -9.53 7.02 -11.23
CA ALA A 617 -9.54 7.42 -12.64
C ALA A 617 -8.24 7.01 -13.36
N THR A 618 -7.09 7.35 -12.79
CA THR A 618 -5.77 6.98 -13.31
C THR A 618 -5.54 5.46 -13.31
N TYR A 619 -6.13 4.75 -12.35
CA TYR A 619 -6.12 3.29 -12.33
C TYR A 619 -6.91 2.67 -13.49
N HIS A 620 -7.99 3.33 -13.95
CA HIS A 620 -8.75 2.87 -15.10
C HIS A 620 -7.93 2.93 -16.39
N GLU A 621 -7.32 4.08 -16.66
CA GLU A 621 -6.40 4.26 -17.80
C GLU A 621 -5.23 3.26 -17.74
N PHE A 622 -4.65 3.08 -16.53
CA PHE A 622 -3.56 2.13 -16.33
C PHE A 622 -3.99 0.70 -16.68
N ARG A 623 -5.22 0.34 -16.33
CA ARG A 623 -5.77 -0.98 -16.62
C ARG A 623 -5.99 -1.20 -18.12
N GLU A 624 -6.42 -0.18 -18.85
CA GLU A 624 -6.56 -0.24 -20.31
C GLU A 624 -5.21 -0.43 -20.99
N ASP A 625 -4.19 0.32 -20.57
CA ASP A 625 -2.83 0.17 -21.08
C ASP A 625 -2.24 -1.23 -20.82
N ILE A 626 -2.47 -1.78 -19.63
CA ILE A 626 -2.06 -3.15 -19.29
C ILE A 626 -2.84 -4.18 -20.12
N HIS A 627 -4.09 -3.91 -20.49
CA HIS A 627 -4.85 -4.79 -21.37
C HIS A 627 -4.29 -4.80 -22.80
N GLU A 628 -3.89 -3.64 -23.33
CA GLU A 628 -3.21 -3.56 -24.63
C GLU A 628 -1.88 -4.33 -24.59
N LEU A 629 -1.16 -4.29 -23.47
CA LEU A 629 0.10 -5.02 -23.27
C LEU A 629 -0.08 -6.54 -23.29
N LEU A 630 -1.21 -7.05 -22.79
CA LEU A 630 -1.51 -8.48 -22.72
C LEU A 630 -1.96 -9.07 -24.05
N ASN A 631 -2.27 -8.25 -25.05
CA ASN A 631 -2.69 -8.74 -26.35
C ASN A 631 -1.50 -9.36 -27.11
N VAL A 632 -1.53 -10.68 -27.26
CA VAL A 632 -0.46 -11.49 -27.87
C VAL A 632 -0.33 -11.25 -29.36
N ARG A 633 -1.45 -10.98 -30.05
CA ARG A 633 -1.54 -10.82 -31.52
C ARG A 633 -0.81 -9.58 -32.04
N VAL A 634 -0.36 -8.71 -31.14
CA VAL A 634 0.20 -7.38 -31.45
C VAL A 634 1.73 -7.43 -31.61
N GLY A 635 2.37 -8.52 -31.18
CA GLY A 635 3.82 -8.77 -31.29
C GLY A 635 4.67 -8.09 -30.20
N VAL A 636 5.82 -8.70 -29.88
CA VAL A 636 6.70 -8.29 -28.75
C VAL A 636 7.22 -6.85 -28.89
N ALA A 637 7.54 -6.43 -30.11
CA ALA A 637 8.07 -5.08 -30.37
C ALA A 637 7.07 -3.97 -30.02
N ARG A 638 5.77 -4.19 -30.25
CA ARG A 638 4.72 -3.22 -29.89
C ARG A 638 4.37 -3.32 -28.40
N GLN A 639 4.43 -4.51 -27.80
CA GLN A 639 4.31 -4.67 -26.34
C GLN A 639 5.38 -3.89 -25.57
N LEU A 640 6.65 -3.91 -26.02
CA LEU A 640 7.72 -3.11 -25.42
C LEU A 640 7.44 -1.60 -25.52
N ARG A 641 6.92 -1.11 -26.65
CA ARG A 641 6.53 0.31 -26.80
C ARG A 641 5.38 0.70 -25.87
N ILE A 642 4.39 -0.17 -25.70
CA ILE A 642 3.29 0.04 -24.75
C ILE A 642 3.84 0.11 -23.33
N LEU A 643 4.77 -0.77 -22.97
CA LEU A 643 5.42 -0.73 -21.66
C LEU A 643 6.21 0.58 -21.43
N GLU A 644 6.91 1.09 -22.43
CA GLU A 644 7.58 2.39 -22.37
C GLU A 644 6.58 3.53 -22.16
N ARG A 645 5.44 3.51 -22.87
CA ARG A 645 4.33 4.47 -22.69
C ARG A 645 3.83 4.45 -21.26
N VAL A 646 3.55 3.27 -20.70
CA VAL A 646 3.11 3.09 -19.30
C VAL A 646 4.17 3.63 -18.33
N ARG A 647 5.44 3.29 -18.53
CA ARG A 647 6.54 3.76 -17.67
C ARG A 647 6.62 5.29 -17.64
N TRP A 648 6.40 5.94 -18.78
CA TRP A 648 6.41 7.40 -18.89
C TRP A 648 5.16 8.05 -18.31
N ALA A 649 3.97 7.59 -18.69
CA ALA A 649 2.68 8.15 -18.26
C ALA A 649 2.51 8.10 -16.72
N TYR A 650 2.95 7.01 -16.09
CA TYR A 650 2.81 6.81 -14.63
C TYR A 650 4.09 7.15 -13.85
N ALA A 651 5.08 7.80 -14.47
CA ALA A 651 6.36 8.15 -13.83
C ALA A 651 6.21 9.00 -12.56
N LYS A 652 5.19 9.89 -12.50
CA LYS A 652 4.89 10.73 -11.33
C LYS A 652 4.59 9.92 -10.06
N TRP A 653 4.07 8.71 -10.21
CA TRP A 653 3.67 7.85 -9.10
C TRP A 653 4.73 6.81 -8.76
N ASN A 654 5.61 6.53 -9.72
CA ASN A 654 6.71 5.60 -9.62
C ASN A 654 8.02 6.22 -9.08
N ARG A 655 8.20 7.55 -9.20
CA ARG A 655 9.30 8.33 -8.61
C ARG A 655 8.86 8.96 -7.29
#